data_AF-A0A1J4SFB0-F1
#
_entry.id   AF-A0A1J4SFB0-F1
#
_cell.length_a   1.000
_cell.length_b   1.000
_cell.length_c   1.000
_cell.angle_alpha   90.00
_cell.angle_beta   90.00
_cell.angle_gamma   90.00
#
_symmetry.space_group_name_H-M   'P 1'
#
loop_
_entity.id
_entity.type
_entity.pdbx_description
1 polymer ?
#
loop_
_entity_poly.entity_id
_entity_poly.type
_entity_poly.pdbx_seq_one_letter_code
_entity_poly.pdbx_strand_id
1 'polypeptide(L)'
;MSLAGEAAYSWKNPNTFGKAMVEDMEGIRLSVDMPVDMYSWRISSAPKIPDASDEETQSARGNYTLENKDEGHDPSSTSARSLLINYTISDSGWISICYPISRYAQDYSQYNALEFWVKSPPSDIKFFIDLGIISEDSDGRGGFPGDAGAWKAGQPKTEDINGDGKLNLGEDVGWNFIKYDGSIVKIGAGNKRLDTQDLDGDGQLNAVNQKIHTFDGLDAACIVATSGNWKLYRIPFTAQVKGDTDWTMVKHMRLWLKNPTGVTKNGTIQMDAISIVGNKWANISMSDTTGGNTFTVEARNTKDHAGYYNSPRDYIGKSDDDKDGDGINDYFEELYPSFETVYGGLSKSLWPKEQSMALIYYFNTPGQGSTTQKWTSAMNFTDYRKLKFWIYPTANSSGCTLVLRFGMDDTTCYEYQMKVDASMEQKWTLKSIDIRSLNELTKFSPAGVEDREILYNIKQITIGVSDTSTGGAKREIWLDELHLDEVEVKEGYAWKVALSTDIANGLLNIGYNRKQITHKFETVGVATPAEDYDYQGVNGTLIVSRFMPAQWGISLPLSGSWSKTRTYLEPSSAQDVPQSRLGERSQESQNYNLQFTRSYIPNLSGSYGKSELYSNFKGAEQYEIYQPYSGSTSYSYVFPRKLFYLIPTGHSLSSNVRYSISGDKREVRPAQNSETVAYLQNQTHDFGLDFTSNPIPNLTFTPSYSIRQTSQEQPQTKTPLSNVFRPISSNQNVRVGCGTSLIKGVSPSITFDESVNENYFFVSDLFKNVSASASIGVSANVTPESWYNALKFFNFYNSFNIGINTAYDNLSQSIDFWNITNDIWQVFQDLKESISPISDNRKTASNKKSYSLSSNLYFWDPLSTGANFSWGQDESQNQGSFNQVNSLAYGGSARLDLNQAFPIFKKISQSSYFMGNYNHRISETVNVSKATSSSPSCSWQVRWNPDLNQYYSLNYTFDTEERGAYLKNTSILSPSVKTDYYFRFPISIKIPFLKPIVLTNKLDLTNTTDAEIKRVKEDNKTESTNRVNSSLGLTYNVAENLLTTFTFSFTYFNNMEDYTKDYIALSIALRGVIRF
;
A
#
# COMPACT_ATOMS: atom_id res chain seq x y z
N MET A 1 -11.37 43.37 -16.93
CA MET A 1 -10.20 42.55 -17.30
C MET A 1 -9.44 42.24 -16.01
N SER A 2 -9.06 40.99 -15.79
CA SER A 2 -8.23 40.55 -14.66
C SER A 2 -7.01 39.81 -15.18
N LEU A 3 -5.82 40.10 -14.64
CA LEU A 3 -4.59 39.40 -14.92
C LEU A 3 -4.03 38.87 -13.60
N ALA A 4 -3.71 37.58 -13.54
CA ALA A 4 -3.08 36.94 -12.40
C ALA A 4 -1.85 36.16 -12.87
N GLY A 5 -0.78 36.21 -12.09
CA GLY A 5 0.45 35.48 -12.36
C GLY A 5 1.06 34.98 -11.06
N GLU A 6 1.58 33.76 -11.07
CA GLU A 6 2.38 33.20 -9.98
C GLU A 6 3.61 32.53 -10.58
N ALA A 7 4.74 32.66 -9.90
CA ALA A 7 5.97 31.94 -10.20
C ALA A 7 6.56 31.43 -8.89
N ALA A 8 7.12 30.23 -8.93
CA ALA A 8 7.73 29.55 -7.79
C ALA A 8 8.98 28.82 -8.26
N TYR A 9 9.98 28.77 -7.38
CA TYR A 9 11.23 28.07 -7.59
C TYR A 9 11.49 27.20 -6.35
N SER A 10 11.95 25.97 -6.57
CA SER A 10 12.28 25.02 -5.51
C SER A 10 13.70 24.51 -5.71
N TRP A 11 14.43 24.38 -4.61
CA TRP A 11 15.72 23.71 -4.56
C TRP A 11 15.68 22.69 -3.40
N LYS A 12 16.16 21.47 -3.65
CA LYS A 12 16.20 20.40 -2.65
C LYS A 12 17.53 19.66 -2.69
N ASN A 13 18.17 19.57 -1.54
CA ASN A 13 19.29 18.66 -1.34
C ASN A 13 18.76 17.30 -0.83
N PRO A 14 18.88 16.20 -1.61
CA PRO A 14 18.41 14.88 -1.19
C PRO A 14 19.24 14.26 -0.05
N ASN A 15 20.49 14.67 0.12
CA ASN A 15 21.36 14.19 1.19
C ASN A 15 22.24 15.34 1.71
N THR A 16 21.88 15.89 2.86
CA THR A 16 22.59 17.01 3.50
C THR A 16 23.98 16.62 4.01
N PHE A 17 24.28 15.33 4.18
CA PHE A 17 25.62 14.84 4.52
C PHE A 17 26.57 14.90 3.31
N GLY A 18 26.05 14.94 2.08
CA GLY A 18 26.82 15.09 0.85
C GLY A 18 27.46 13.80 0.32
N LYS A 19 27.73 12.83 1.20
CA LYS A 19 28.32 11.52 0.87
C LYS A 19 27.35 10.37 1.20
N ALA A 20 27.48 9.23 0.53
CA ALA A 20 26.72 8.02 0.88
C ALA A 20 27.59 6.77 0.80
N MET A 21 27.63 6.00 1.88
CA MET A 21 28.40 4.76 1.93
C MET A 21 27.76 3.70 1.05
N VAL A 22 28.55 3.07 0.18
CA VAL A 22 28.13 1.92 -0.64
C VAL A 22 28.63 0.64 0.02
N GLU A 23 29.91 0.60 0.38
CA GLU A 23 30.54 -0.51 1.09
C GLU A 23 31.77 0.00 1.87
N ASP A 24 31.75 -0.18 3.19
CA ASP A 24 32.81 0.19 4.14
C ASP A 24 33.86 -0.89 4.33
N MET A 25 33.70 -2.07 3.71
CA MET A 25 34.61 -3.22 3.83
C MET A 25 34.69 -3.84 5.24
N GLU A 26 33.93 -3.33 6.22
CA GLU A 26 33.90 -3.84 7.60
C GLU A 26 33.21 -5.21 7.73
N GLY A 27 32.49 -5.65 6.70
CA GLY A 27 31.81 -6.95 6.64
C GLY A 27 32.46 -8.02 5.78
N ILE A 28 33.71 -7.87 5.30
CA ILE A 28 34.32 -8.82 4.35
C ILE A 28 34.33 -10.26 4.90
N ARG A 29 34.83 -10.44 6.14
CA ARG A 29 34.82 -11.75 6.79
C ARG A 29 33.45 -11.99 7.41
N LEU A 30 32.73 -12.98 6.91
CA LEU A 30 31.52 -13.48 7.54
C LEU A 30 31.90 -14.55 8.56
N SER A 31 31.35 -14.49 9.77
CA SER A 31 31.51 -15.55 10.77
C SER A 31 30.20 -15.76 11.53
N VAL A 32 29.86 -17.03 11.74
CA VAL A 32 28.83 -17.46 12.68
C VAL A 32 29.50 -18.29 13.76
N ASP A 33 29.58 -17.73 14.96
CA ASP A 33 30.26 -18.36 16.09
C ASP A 33 29.31 -19.31 16.83
N MET A 34 29.81 -20.50 17.13
CA MET A 34 29.13 -21.50 17.94
C MET A 34 29.61 -21.38 19.40
N PRO A 35 28.69 -21.54 20.37
CA PRO A 35 29.05 -21.42 21.76
C PRO A 35 29.94 -22.58 22.21
N VAL A 36 30.98 -22.22 22.98
CA VAL A 36 31.87 -23.18 23.65
C VAL A 36 31.39 -23.53 25.07
N ASP A 37 30.22 -23.04 25.48
CA ASP A 37 29.63 -23.35 26.78
C ASP A 37 28.96 -24.73 26.77
N MET A 38 29.29 -25.56 27.76
CA MET A 38 28.83 -26.94 27.88
C MET A 38 27.31 -27.08 27.90
N TYR A 39 26.56 -26.09 28.41
CA TYR A 39 25.10 -26.17 28.44
C TYR A 39 24.47 -25.90 27.08
N SER A 40 25.19 -25.32 26.13
CA SER A 40 24.66 -25.11 24.78
C SER A 40 24.53 -26.43 24.01
N TRP A 41 25.35 -27.43 24.37
CA TRP A 41 25.41 -28.73 23.71
C TRP A 41 24.45 -29.73 24.36
N ARG A 42 23.84 -30.58 23.54
CA ARG A 42 22.86 -31.61 23.94
C ARG A 42 23.31 -32.99 23.47
N ILE A 43 22.78 -34.03 24.10
CA ILE A 43 22.96 -35.40 23.60
C ILE A 43 22.37 -35.51 22.20
N SER A 44 23.10 -36.17 21.30
CA SER A 44 22.70 -36.32 19.90
C SER A 44 22.33 -37.76 19.56
N SER A 45 21.54 -37.94 18.50
CA SER A 45 21.31 -39.22 17.81
C SER A 45 22.60 -39.83 17.24
N ALA A 46 22.47 -41.09 16.83
CA ALA A 46 23.55 -41.85 16.21
C ALA A 46 24.03 -41.19 14.91
N PRO A 47 25.35 -40.97 14.75
CA PRO A 47 25.89 -40.43 13.53
C PRO A 47 25.92 -41.47 12.41
N LYS A 48 26.06 -40.99 11.17
CA LYS A 48 26.23 -41.85 9.99
C LYS A 48 27.71 -41.91 9.63
N ILE A 49 28.24 -43.11 9.39
CA ILE A 49 29.64 -43.27 9.00
C ILE A 49 29.84 -42.71 7.58
N PRO A 50 30.95 -41.97 7.33
CA PRO A 50 31.35 -41.53 6.01
C PRO A 50 31.34 -42.63 4.92
N ASP A 51 31.48 -43.91 5.27
CA ASP A 51 31.54 -45.01 4.28
C ASP A 51 30.44 -46.09 4.42
N ALA A 52 29.50 -45.96 5.38
CA ALA A 52 28.42 -46.93 5.56
C ALA A 52 27.06 -46.44 5.00
N SER A 53 26.19 -47.39 4.64
CA SER A 53 24.79 -47.13 4.30
C SER A 53 23.95 -46.76 5.53
N ASP A 54 24.32 -47.33 6.68
CA ASP A 54 23.51 -47.35 7.90
C ASP A 54 24.09 -46.43 8.98
N GLU A 55 23.24 -45.99 9.92
CA GLU A 55 23.64 -45.22 11.10
C GLU A 55 24.40 -46.10 12.10
N GLU A 56 25.20 -45.46 12.96
CA GLU A 56 25.87 -46.16 14.05
C GLU A 56 24.88 -46.82 15.01
N THR A 57 25.22 -48.01 15.50
CA THR A 57 24.34 -48.74 16.41
C THR A 57 24.34 -48.11 17.81
N GLN A 58 23.16 -47.94 18.41
CA GLN A 58 23.04 -47.43 19.78
C GLN A 58 23.74 -48.33 20.83
N SER A 59 23.94 -49.62 20.53
CA SER A 59 24.71 -50.54 21.38
C SER A 59 26.20 -50.20 21.49
N ALA A 60 26.74 -49.44 20.52
CA ALA A 60 28.14 -49.03 20.49
C ALA A 60 28.39 -47.63 21.07
N ARG A 61 27.35 -46.97 21.62
CA ARG A 61 27.49 -45.64 22.23
C ARG A 61 28.35 -45.71 23.50
N GLY A 62 29.43 -44.93 23.52
CA GLY A 62 30.29 -44.73 24.68
C GLY A 62 29.74 -43.74 25.71
N ASN A 63 30.51 -43.51 26.77
CA ASN A 63 30.18 -42.52 27.80
C ASN A 63 30.99 -41.24 27.59
N TYR A 64 30.39 -40.09 27.92
CA TYR A 64 31.08 -38.80 27.90
C TYR A 64 30.57 -37.85 28.99
N THR A 65 31.38 -36.86 29.34
CA THR A 65 30.97 -35.70 30.14
C THR A 65 31.49 -34.41 29.50
N LEU A 66 30.76 -33.32 29.69
CA LEU A 66 31.13 -31.99 29.22
C LEU A 66 31.52 -31.11 30.41
N GLU A 67 32.57 -30.32 30.24
CA GLU A 67 33.03 -29.35 31.25
C GLU A 67 33.43 -28.03 30.57
N ASN A 68 33.15 -26.91 31.24
CA ASN A 68 33.73 -25.61 30.89
C ASN A 68 35.14 -25.49 31.47
N LYS A 69 36.10 -24.97 30.70
CA LYS A 69 37.44 -24.57 31.19
C LYS A 69 37.66 -23.09 30.98
N ASP A 70 38.13 -22.38 32.01
CA ASP A 70 38.53 -20.98 31.94
C ASP A 70 39.95 -20.85 31.34
N GLU A 71 40.12 -21.38 30.13
CA GLU A 71 41.34 -21.36 29.32
C GLU A 71 40.94 -21.29 27.84
N GLY A 72 41.74 -20.66 26.98
CA GLY A 72 41.51 -20.62 25.54
C GLY A 72 42.80 -20.44 24.73
N HIS A 73 42.64 -20.26 23.42
CA HIS A 73 43.75 -20.18 22.47
C HIS A 73 44.55 -18.86 22.54
N ASP A 74 43.90 -17.78 22.98
CA ASP A 74 44.51 -16.46 23.13
C ASP A 74 45.12 -16.29 24.54
N PRO A 75 46.45 -16.26 24.68
CA PRO A 75 47.12 -16.10 25.98
C PRO A 75 46.93 -14.71 26.59
N SER A 76 46.42 -13.72 25.84
CA SER A 76 46.19 -12.35 26.30
C SER A 76 44.76 -12.08 26.78
N SER A 77 43.84 -13.02 26.57
CA SER A 77 42.44 -12.88 26.95
C SER A 77 42.23 -13.05 28.45
N THR A 78 41.63 -12.04 29.10
CA THR A 78 41.33 -12.04 30.55
C THR A 78 40.10 -12.87 30.91
N SER A 79 39.38 -13.43 29.93
CA SER A 79 38.13 -14.19 30.13
C SER A 79 37.98 -15.31 29.09
N ALA A 80 39.07 -16.03 28.80
CA ALA A 80 39.06 -17.14 27.85
C ALA A 80 38.22 -18.32 28.38
N ARG A 81 37.43 -18.96 27.51
CA ARG A 81 36.62 -20.15 27.83
C ARG A 81 36.69 -21.18 26.72
N SER A 82 36.67 -22.46 27.08
CA SER A 82 36.67 -23.58 26.13
C SER A 82 35.79 -24.75 26.58
N LEU A 83 35.34 -25.55 25.61
CA LEU A 83 34.56 -26.76 25.80
C LEU A 83 35.50 -27.96 25.96
N LEU A 84 35.41 -28.68 27.08
CA LEU A 84 36.11 -29.95 27.29
C LEU A 84 35.14 -31.13 27.19
N ILE A 85 35.46 -32.10 26.33
CA ILE A 85 34.76 -33.38 26.19
C ILE A 85 35.63 -34.48 26.77
N ASN A 86 35.24 -35.04 27.92
CA ASN A 86 35.86 -36.26 28.44
C ASN A 86 35.13 -37.47 27.86
N TYR A 87 35.85 -38.47 27.35
CA TYR A 87 35.24 -39.62 26.69
C TYR A 87 35.81 -40.97 27.15
N THR A 88 34.93 -41.98 27.15
CA THR A 88 35.25 -43.40 27.30
C THR A 88 34.50 -44.17 26.20
N ILE A 89 35.24 -44.62 25.18
CA ILE A 89 34.67 -45.22 23.97
C ILE A 89 35.21 -46.65 23.84
N SER A 90 34.31 -47.65 23.83
CA SER A 90 34.65 -49.06 23.61
C SER A 90 35.17 -49.31 22.20
N ASP A 91 35.60 -50.55 21.91
CA ASP A 91 35.95 -50.96 20.55
C ASP A 91 34.82 -50.62 19.56
N SER A 92 35.17 -49.99 18.45
CA SER A 92 34.26 -49.57 17.38
C SER A 92 33.11 -48.67 17.85
N GLY A 93 33.22 -48.12 19.06
CA GLY A 93 32.20 -47.27 19.68
C GLY A 93 32.26 -45.82 19.22
N TRP A 94 31.25 -45.07 19.63
CA TRP A 94 31.10 -43.66 19.26
C TRP A 94 30.46 -42.84 20.38
N ILE A 95 30.65 -41.51 20.37
CA ILE A 95 29.88 -40.54 21.15
C ILE A 95 29.54 -39.34 20.28
N SER A 96 28.43 -38.66 20.57
CA SER A 96 28.02 -37.47 19.82
C SER A 96 27.28 -36.46 20.70
N ILE A 97 27.52 -35.18 20.41
CA ILE A 97 26.83 -34.02 20.98
C ILE A 97 26.36 -33.10 19.86
N CYS A 98 25.25 -32.38 20.07
CA CYS A 98 24.63 -31.52 19.07
C CYS A 98 24.36 -30.13 19.65
N TYR A 99 24.58 -29.10 18.83
CA TYR A 99 24.20 -27.72 19.07
C TYR A 99 23.13 -27.29 18.05
N PRO A 100 21.95 -26.83 18.50
CA PRO A 100 20.93 -26.28 17.61
C PRO A 100 21.27 -24.83 17.23
N ILE A 101 21.74 -24.63 16.00
CA ILE A 101 22.17 -23.33 15.47
C ILE A 101 20.96 -22.41 15.22
N SER A 102 19.90 -22.95 14.61
CA SER A 102 18.71 -22.18 14.24
C SER A 102 17.46 -23.06 14.25
N ARG A 103 16.34 -22.49 14.70
CA ARG A 103 15.03 -23.16 14.69
C ARG A 103 14.46 -23.33 13.27
N TYR A 104 14.71 -22.35 12.40
CA TYR A 104 14.10 -22.27 11.06
C TYR A 104 15.03 -22.65 9.91
N ALA A 105 16.22 -23.17 10.25
CA ALA A 105 17.37 -23.31 9.37
C ALA A 105 17.99 -21.97 8.95
N GLN A 106 19.25 -22.01 8.54
CA GLN A 106 20.01 -20.86 8.06
C GLN A 106 20.75 -21.24 6.77
N ASP A 107 20.85 -20.26 5.87
CA ASP A 107 21.56 -20.40 4.60
C ASP A 107 23.06 -20.13 4.81
N TYR A 108 23.87 -21.14 4.55
CA TYR A 108 25.33 -21.09 4.62
C TYR A 108 26.00 -21.10 3.24
N SER A 109 25.26 -20.87 2.15
CA SER A 109 25.78 -20.87 0.77
C SER A 109 26.88 -19.83 0.51
N GLN A 110 26.92 -18.75 1.30
CA GLN A 110 27.97 -17.71 1.24
C GLN A 110 29.20 -18.01 2.11
N TYR A 111 29.18 -19.12 2.86
CA TYR A 111 30.27 -19.57 3.72
C TYR A 111 31.08 -20.66 3.02
N ASN A 112 32.34 -20.81 3.39
CA ASN A 112 33.27 -21.68 2.66
C ASN A 112 34.19 -22.54 3.55
N ALA A 113 34.21 -22.32 4.87
CA ALA A 113 35.02 -23.12 5.78
C ALA A 113 34.44 -23.17 7.19
N LEU A 114 34.85 -24.19 7.93
CA LEU A 114 34.66 -24.32 9.37
C LEU A 114 36.00 -24.04 10.07
N GLU A 115 35.99 -23.22 11.11
CA GLU A 115 37.16 -22.88 11.93
C GLU A 115 36.96 -23.27 13.39
N PHE A 116 38.00 -23.81 14.02
CA PHE A 116 38.01 -24.05 15.46
C PHE A 116 39.43 -24.33 15.97
N TRP A 117 39.67 -24.01 17.23
CA TRP A 117 40.91 -24.34 17.93
C TRP A 117 40.76 -25.63 18.72
N VAL A 118 41.75 -26.52 18.64
CA VAL A 118 41.83 -27.74 19.46
C VAL A 118 43.14 -27.80 20.22
N LYS A 119 43.06 -28.07 21.52
CA LYS A 119 44.24 -28.28 22.37
C LYS A 119 44.65 -29.74 22.34
N SER A 120 45.93 -30.02 22.07
CA SER A 120 46.52 -31.37 22.12
C SER A 120 45.63 -32.46 21.48
N PRO A 121 45.29 -32.35 20.17
CA PRO A 121 44.33 -33.25 19.54
C PRO A 121 44.77 -34.73 19.63
N PRO A 122 43.86 -35.65 19.97
CA PRO A 122 44.18 -37.07 20.12
C PRO A 122 44.53 -37.68 18.76
N SER A 123 45.59 -38.50 18.71
CA SER A 123 46.07 -39.11 17.46
C SER A 123 45.37 -40.41 17.09
N ASP A 124 44.59 -40.97 18.01
CA ASP A 124 44.10 -42.35 17.93
C ASP A 124 42.56 -42.46 18.00
N ILE A 125 41.86 -41.33 18.02
CA ILE A 125 40.40 -41.22 17.87
C ILE A 125 40.10 -40.41 16.60
N LYS A 126 39.04 -40.78 15.90
CA LYS A 126 38.51 -39.97 14.80
C LYS A 126 37.49 -38.97 15.32
N PHE A 127 37.63 -37.72 14.94
CA PHE A 127 36.74 -36.62 15.29
C PHE A 127 36.04 -36.13 14.04
N PHE A 128 34.73 -35.97 14.10
CA PHE A 128 33.92 -35.56 12.97
C PHE A 128 32.97 -34.43 13.37
N ILE A 129 32.65 -33.61 12.39
CA ILE A 129 31.71 -32.50 12.53
C ILE A 129 30.65 -32.63 11.44
N ASP A 130 29.40 -32.70 11.86
CA ASP A 130 28.24 -32.74 10.97
C ASP A 130 27.49 -31.40 11.03
N LEU A 131 27.12 -30.86 9.88
CA LEU A 131 26.20 -29.73 9.73
C LEU A 131 24.97 -30.19 8.96
N GLY A 132 23.76 -29.84 9.40
CA GLY A 132 22.54 -30.15 8.65
C GLY A 132 21.31 -30.18 9.53
N ILE A 133 20.39 -31.10 9.26
CA ILE A 133 19.22 -31.38 10.10
C ILE A 133 19.44 -32.73 10.76
N ILE A 134 19.92 -32.70 12.00
CA ILE A 134 20.24 -33.90 12.78
C ILE A 134 18.97 -34.47 13.43
N SER A 135 18.83 -35.80 13.41
CA SER A 135 17.73 -36.52 14.06
C SER A 135 17.69 -36.22 15.56
N GLU A 136 16.49 -35.91 16.03
CA GLU A 136 16.16 -35.69 17.43
C GLU A 136 15.96 -37.01 18.18
N ASP A 137 15.88 -38.15 17.49
CA ASP A 137 15.76 -39.47 18.14
C ASP A 137 17.09 -39.92 18.79
N SER A 138 17.47 -39.23 19.85
CA SER A 138 18.77 -39.41 20.51
C SER A 138 18.98 -40.80 21.11
N ASP A 139 17.93 -41.48 21.57
CA ASP A 139 18.01 -42.85 22.11
C ASP A 139 17.56 -43.95 21.14
N GLY A 140 17.05 -43.58 19.95
CA GLY A 140 16.62 -44.53 18.92
C GLY A 140 15.35 -45.30 19.31
N ARG A 141 14.53 -44.71 20.19
CA ARG A 141 13.30 -45.30 20.72
C ARG A 141 12.07 -44.43 20.44
N GLY A 142 12.20 -43.41 19.59
CA GLY A 142 11.16 -42.44 19.34
C GLY A 142 10.87 -41.54 20.56
N GLY A 143 9.71 -40.89 20.51
CA GLY A 143 9.26 -39.94 21.52
C GLY A 143 8.66 -40.62 22.76
N PHE A 144 7.77 -39.93 23.46
CA PHE A 144 7.07 -40.52 24.60
C PHE A 144 6.31 -41.81 24.21
N PRO A 145 6.42 -42.91 24.98
CA PRO A 145 5.73 -44.17 24.68
C PRO A 145 4.20 -44.09 24.91
N GLY A 146 3.72 -43.05 25.57
CA GLY A 146 2.30 -42.77 25.85
C GLY A 146 2.12 -41.29 26.18
N ASP A 147 0.89 -40.84 26.41
CA ASP A 147 0.61 -39.45 26.77
C ASP A 147 1.28 -39.07 28.11
N ALA A 148 1.94 -37.91 28.14
CA ALA A 148 2.68 -37.38 29.28
C ALA A 148 2.38 -35.89 29.46
N GLY A 149 1.39 -35.57 30.31
CA GLY A 149 0.96 -34.19 30.56
C GLY A 149 0.38 -33.53 29.31
N ALA A 150 0.99 -32.43 28.86
CA ALA A 150 0.63 -31.73 27.62
C ALA A 150 1.06 -32.48 26.34
N TRP A 151 1.95 -33.46 26.46
CA TRP A 151 2.57 -34.16 25.32
C TRP A 151 1.88 -35.49 25.01
N LYS A 152 1.75 -35.79 23.72
CA LYS A 152 1.12 -37.01 23.18
C LYS A 152 2.14 -38.09 22.86
N ALA A 153 1.68 -39.34 22.84
CA ALA A 153 2.48 -40.48 22.40
C ALA A 153 3.18 -40.18 21.05
N GLY A 154 4.49 -40.39 20.99
CA GLY A 154 5.33 -40.13 19.82
C GLY A 154 5.97 -38.73 19.75
N GLN A 155 5.53 -37.76 20.55
CA GLN A 155 6.19 -36.43 20.62
C GLN A 155 7.51 -36.48 21.41
N PRO A 156 8.42 -35.50 21.22
CA PRO A 156 9.74 -35.50 21.84
C PRO A 156 9.70 -35.66 23.36
N LYS A 157 10.64 -36.41 23.92
CA LYS A 157 10.78 -36.55 25.37
C LYS A 157 11.30 -35.24 25.96
N THR A 158 10.58 -34.68 26.92
CA THR A 158 10.98 -33.46 27.65
C THR A 158 10.70 -33.60 29.14
N GLU A 159 11.36 -32.79 29.96
CA GLU A 159 10.96 -32.59 31.35
C GLU A 159 9.91 -31.48 31.55
N ASP A 160 9.57 -30.72 30.50
CA ASP A 160 8.47 -29.74 30.48
C ASP A 160 7.12 -30.44 30.35
N ILE A 161 6.72 -31.20 31.35
CA ILE A 161 5.50 -32.02 31.26
C ILE A 161 4.24 -31.16 31.07
N ASN A 162 4.26 -29.89 31.49
CA ASN A 162 3.11 -29.00 31.39
C ASN A 162 3.08 -28.16 30.08
N GLY A 163 4.20 -28.07 29.36
CA GLY A 163 4.29 -27.44 28.03
C GLY A 163 4.25 -25.91 28.04
N ASP A 164 4.61 -25.25 29.15
CA ASP A 164 4.60 -23.80 29.27
C ASP A 164 5.94 -23.12 28.86
N GLY A 165 6.95 -23.93 28.53
CA GLY A 165 8.28 -23.48 28.11
C GLY A 165 9.10 -22.84 29.22
N LYS A 166 8.72 -23.01 30.49
CA LYS A 166 9.41 -22.46 31.66
C LYS A 166 9.83 -23.58 32.62
N LEU A 167 10.93 -23.37 33.32
CA LEU A 167 11.38 -24.28 34.36
C LEU A 167 10.61 -24.00 35.66
N ASN A 168 9.60 -24.82 35.99
CA ASN A 168 8.80 -24.65 37.20
C ASN A 168 9.36 -25.42 38.41
N LEU A 169 8.83 -25.13 39.61
CA LEU A 169 9.25 -25.80 40.84
C LEU A 169 8.91 -27.30 40.80
N GLY A 170 9.93 -28.16 40.75
CA GLY A 170 9.79 -29.62 40.60
C GLY A 170 10.04 -30.13 39.17
N GLU A 171 10.21 -29.21 38.21
CA GLU A 171 10.67 -29.47 36.85
C GLU A 171 12.16 -29.05 36.81
N ASP A 172 13.05 -30.03 36.94
CA ASP A 172 14.53 -30.03 36.73
C ASP A 172 15.03 -31.43 37.16
N VAL A 173 14.31 -32.45 36.69
CA VAL A 173 14.48 -33.86 37.11
C VAL A 173 15.07 -34.71 35.99
N GLY A 174 15.33 -34.09 34.84
CA GLY A 174 15.77 -34.71 33.62
C GLY A 174 14.69 -35.54 32.95
N TRP A 175 14.80 -35.67 31.64
CA TRP A 175 13.97 -36.58 30.84
C TRP A 175 14.58 -37.98 30.80
N ASN A 176 13.75 -39.00 30.55
CA ASN A 176 14.16 -40.41 30.56
C ASN A 176 14.83 -40.79 29.23
N PHE A 177 16.15 -40.96 29.23
CA PHE A 177 16.91 -41.56 28.13
C PHE A 177 16.99 -43.07 28.30
N ILE A 178 16.53 -43.83 27.30
CA ILE A 178 16.52 -45.29 27.36
C ILE A 178 17.75 -45.84 26.65
N LYS A 179 18.71 -46.36 27.42
CA LYS A 179 19.91 -47.00 26.84
C LYS A 179 19.53 -48.24 26.03
N TYR A 180 20.45 -48.68 25.16
CA TYR A 180 20.26 -49.86 24.33
C TYR A 180 19.93 -51.12 25.15
N ASP A 181 20.54 -51.27 26.33
CA ASP A 181 20.31 -52.37 27.27
C ASP A 181 18.97 -52.29 28.03
N GLY A 182 18.17 -51.25 27.78
CA GLY A 182 16.88 -51.01 28.41
C GLY A 182 16.94 -50.26 29.74
N SER A 183 18.14 -49.94 30.24
CA SER A 183 18.29 -49.12 31.45
C SER A 183 17.92 -47.64 31.16
N ILE A 184 17.30 -46.98 32.14
CA ILE A 184 16.87 -45.59 32.02
C ILE A 184 17.86 -44.68 32.75
N VAL A 185 18.33 -43.64 32.07
CA VAL A 185 19.15 -42.58 32.65
C VAL A 185 18.43 -41.24 32.51
N LYS A 186 18.54 -40.39 33.53
CA LYS A 186 18.01 -39.02 33.48
C LYS A 186 19.02 -38.09 32.80
N ILE A 187 18.61 -37.48 31.70
CA ILE A 187 19.40 -36.44 31.02
C ILE A 187 18.86 -35.09 31.44
N GLY A 188 19.74 -34.22 31.94
CA GLY A 188 19.39 -32.85 32.31
C GLY A 188 19.15 -32.57 33.80
N ALA A 189 19.04 -33.60 34.63
CA ALA A 189 18.64 -33.44 36.03
C ALA A 189 19.55 -32.49 36.84
N GLY A 190 18.94 -31.48 37.46
CA GLY A 190 19.58 -30.55 38.39
C GLY A 190 20.47 -29.49 37.72
N ASN A 191 20.31 -29.25 36.42
CA ASN A 191 21.14 -28.31 35.66
C ASN A 191 20.52 -26.91 35.53
N LYS A 192 19.35 -26.67 36.13
CA LYS A 192 18.60 -25.40 36.10
C LYS A 192 18.19 -24.94 34.70
N ARG A 193 18.04 -25.88 33.77
CA ARG A 193 17.53 -25.64 32.42
C ARG A 193 16.42 -26.65 32.13
N LEU A 194 15.55 -26.29 31.20
CA LEU A 194 14.60 -27.22 30.61
C LEU A 194 15.29 -28.06 29.52
N ASP A 195 15.39 -29.36 29.74
CA ASP A 195 15.95 -30.30 28.79
C ASP A 195 14.88 -31.09 28.03
N THR A 196 15.16 -31.25 26.74
CA THR A 196 14.27 -31.91 25.80
C THR A 196 15.06 -32.57 24.69
N GLN A 197 14.45 -33.60 24.13
CA GLN A 197 14.84 -34.26 22.90
C GLN A 197 14.57 -33.39 21.66
N ASP A 198 13.65 -32.42 21.77
CA ASP A 198 13.30 -31.44 20.75
C ASP A 198 14.45 -30.41 20.58
N LEU A 199 15.19 -30.51 19.48
CA LEU A 199 16.36 -29.70 19.22
C LEU A 199 15.99 -28.31 18.71
N ASP A 200 14.93 -28.18 17.90
CA ASP A 200 14.52 -26.92 17.27
C ASP A 200 13.33 -26.22 17.94
N GLY A 201 12.67 -26.89 18.87
CA GLY A 201 11.58 -26.34 19.69
C GLY A 201 10.24 -26.27 18.98
N ASP A 202 10.01 -27.09 17.95
CA ASP A 202 8.76 -27.12 17.19
C ASP A 202 7.68 -28.03 17.79
N GLY A 203 8.01 -28.78 18.84
CA GLY A 203 7.12 -29.68 19.57
C GLY A 203 6.81 -31.00 18.84
N GLN A 204 7.52 -31.30 17.75
CA GLN A 204 7.46 -32.56 17.01
C GLN A 204 8.79 -33.29 17.08
N LEU A 205 8.76 -34.61 16.93
CA LEU A 205 9.99 -35.41 16.91
C LEU A 205 10.44 -35.62 15.48
N ASN A 206 11.55 -34.98 15.10
CA ASN A 206 12.19 -35.28 13.83
C ASN A 206 13.18 -36.44 13.96
N ALA A 207 12.72 -37.66 13.69
CA ALA A 207 13.52 -38.87 13.88
C ALA A 207 14.56 -39.15 12.77
N VAL A 208 14.76 -38.26 11.79
CA VAL A 208 15.59 -38.54 10.59
C VAL A 208 16.67 -37.49 10.38
N ASN A 209 17.89 -37.96 10.06
CA ASN A 209 18.98 -37.10 9.59
C ASN A 209 18.73 -36.64 8.14
N GLN A 210 18.74 -35.33 7.86
CA GLN A 210 18.52 -34.75 6.52
C GLN A 210 19.59 -33.70 6.20
N LYS A 211 19.94 -33.56 4.92
CA LYS A 211 20.91 -32.57 4.43
C LYS A 211 22.19 -32.48 5.26
N ILE A 212 22.74 -33.64 5.65
CA ILE A 212 23.93 -33.69 6.50
C ILE A 212 25.18 -33.49 5.66
N HIS A 213 26.10 -32.67 6.15
CA HIS A 213 27.45 -32.42 5.64
C HIS A 213 28.46 -32.83 6.71
N THR A 214 29.28 -33.85 6.45
CA THR A 214 30.25 -34.41 7.41
C THR A 214 31.68 -34.04 7.05
N PHE A 215 32.46 -33.64 8.06
CA PHE A 215 33.87 -33.26 7.96
C PHE A 215 34.75 -34.11 8.89
N ASP A 216 35.97 -34.50 8.46
CA ASP A 216 37.00 -35.03 9.37
C ASP A 216 37.65 -33.85 10.11
N GLY A 217 37.31 -33.72 11.40
CA GLY A 217 37.62 -32.55 12.22
C GLY A 217 39.09 -32.43 12.64
N LEU A 218 39.93 -33.45 12.45
CA LEU A 218 41.35 -33.41 12.84
C LEU A 218 42.30 -33.71 11.68
N ASP A 219 41.94 -33.28 10.47
CA ASP A 219 42.83 -33.38 9.31
C ASP A 219 44.05 -32.47 9.47
N ALA A 220 45.25 -33.05 9.43
CA ALA A 220 46.51 -32.34 9.54
C ALA A 220 46.75 -31.36 8.38
N ALA A 221 46.14 -31.58 7.21
CA ALA A 221 46.21 -30.66 6.07
C ALA A 221 45.46 -29.34 6.32
N CYS A 222 44.53 -29.32 7.27
CA CYS A 222 43.67 -28.17 7.57
C CYS A 222 44.21 -27.26 8.71
N ILE A 223 45.42 -27.51 9.22
CA ILE A 223 46.01 -26.68 10.29
C ILE A 223 46.56 -25.40 9.68
N VAL A 224 46.06 -24.24 10.13
CA VAL A 224 46.45 -22.92 9.60
C VAL A 224 47.22 -22.05 10.59
N ALA A 225 47.10 -22.31 11.90
CA ALA A 225 47.86 -21.59 12.94
C ALA A 225 48.07 -22.44 14.20
N THR A 226 49.06 -22.07 15.02
CA THR A 226 49.32 -22.69 16.33
C THR A 226 49.57 -21.62 17.40
N SER A 227 49.08 -21.87 18.62
CA SER A 227 49.27 -21.00 19.80
C SER A 227 49.53 -21.89 21.01
N GLY A 228 50.80 -22.04 21.41
CA GLY A 228 51.19 -23.01 22.43
C GLY A 228 50.79 -24.45 22.05
N ASN A 229 49.93 -25.08 22.86
CA ASN A 229 49.39 -26.42 22.60
C ASN A 229 48.08 -26.43 21.78
N TRP A 230 47.61 -25.26 21.36
CA TRP A 230 46.42 -25.09 20.53
C TRP A 230 46.76 -25.08 19.05
N LYS A 231 45.91 -25.72 18.26
CA LYS A 231 46.00 -25.74 16.79
C LYS A 231 44.68 -25.22 16.20
N LEU A 232 44.74 -24.24 15.31
CA LEU A 232 43.60 -23.76 14.55
C LEU A 232 43.42 -24.62 13.31
N TYR A 233 42.28 -25.29 13.23
CA TYR A 233 41.83 -26.01 12.05
C TYR A 233 40.91 -25.10 11.26
N ARG A 234 41.15 -24.99 9.95
CA ARG A 234 40.26 -24.37 8.96
C ARG A 234 39.94 -25.40 7.91
N ILE A 235 38.77 -26.03 8.00
CA ILE A 235 38.34 -27.09 7.11
C ILE A 235 37.44 -26.48 6.03
N PRO A 236 37.87 -26.42 4.76
CA PRO A 236 37.03 -25.88 3.71
C PRO A 236 35.82 -26.78 3.46
N PHE A 237 34.69 -26.20 3.07
CA PHE A 237 33.47 -26.95 2.73
C PHE A 237 33.71 -27.96 1.60
N THR A 238 34.66 -27.70 0.71
CA THR A 238 35.10 -28.65 -0.34
C THR A 238 35.82 -29.88 0.19
N ALA A 239 36.32 -29.86 1.44
CA ALA A 239 36.91 -31.01 2.11
C ALA A 239 35.88 -31.85 2.89
N GLN A 240 34.58 -31.60 2.66
CA GLN A 240 33.51 -32.45 3.15
C GLN A 240 33.76 -33.90 2.72
N VAL A 241 33.79 -34.82 3.69
CA VAL A 241 34.08 -36.24 3.44
C VAL A 241 32.85 -37.00 2.96
N LYS A 242 31.64 -36.54 3.31
CA LYS A 242 30.36 -37.07 2.83
C LYS A 242 29.21 -36.10 3.10
N GLY A 243 28.15 -36.16 2.30
CA GLY A 243 26.89 -35.51 2.63
C GLY A 243 26.21 -34.86 1.43
N ASP A 244 25.28 -33.96 1.72
CA ASP A 244 24.56 -33.17 0.72
C ASP A 244 25.45 -32.06 0.11
N THR A 245 24.95 -31.37 -0.90
CA THR A 245 25.58 -30.18 -1.52
C THR A 245 24.77 -28.91 -1.30
N ASP A 246 23.55 -29.02 -0.79
CA ASP A 246 22.65 -27.90 -0.52
C ASP A 246 22.88 -27.27 0.86
N TRP A 247 23.56 -26.13 0.88
CA TRP A 247 23.87 -25.34 2.07
C TRP A 247 22.75 -24.38 2.52
N THR A 248 21.60 -24.35 1.82
CA THR A 248 20.52 -23.40 2.12
C THR A 248 19.73 -23.73 3.37
N MET A 249 19.87 -24.95 3.91
CA MET A 249 19.08 -25.45 5.04
C MET A 249 19.93 -26.21 6.06
N VAL A 250 20.58 -25.48 6.97
CA VAL A 250 21.31 -26.06 8.12
C VAL A 250 20.65 -25.60 9.43
N LYS A 251 20.30 -26.56 10.30
CA LYS A 251 19.71 -26.29 11.64
C LYS A 251 20.65 -26.61 12.78
N HIS A 252 21.45 -27.66 12.65
CA HIS A 252 22.15 -28.33 13.75
C HIS A 252 23.63 -28.52 13.40
N MET A 253 24.50 -28.42 14.42
CA MET A 253 25.91 -28.85 14.37
C MET A 253 26.11 -30.04 15.31
N ARG A 254 26.58 -31.19 14.83
CA ARG A 254 26.94 -32.35 15.67
C ARG A 254 28.43 -32.60 15.66
N LEU A 255 29.02 -32.65 16.85
CA LEU A 255 30.38 -33.10 17.06
C LEU A 255 30.35 -34.56 17.49
N TRP A 256 31.13 -35.41 16.85
CA TRP A 256 31.15 -36.83 17.22
C TRP A 256 32.52 -37.47 17.09
N LEU A 257 32.75 -38.47 17.94
CA LEU A 257 34.02 -39.17 18.08
C LEU A 257 33.81 -40.65 17.83
N LYS A 258 34.77 -41.27 17.14
CA LYS A 258 34.76 -42.71 16.85
C LYS A 258 36.09 -43.34 17.22
N ASN A 259 36.01 -44.51 17.86
CA ASN A 259 37.18 -45.36 18.09
C ASN A 259 37.35 -46.35 16.93
N PRO A 260 38.38 -46.19 16.07
CA PRO A 260 38.56 -47.09 14.93
C PRO A 260 39.27 -48.41 15.29
N THR A 261 39.68 -48.62 16.56
CA THR A 261 40.57 -49.73 16.96
C THR A 261 40.04 -50.59 18.10
N GLY A 262 40.46 -51.85 18.13
CA GLY A 262 40.03 -52.97 19.00
C GLY A 262 40.19 -52.86 20.53
N VAL A 263 40.42 -51.67 21.09
CA VAL A 263 40.66 -51.46 22.53
C VAL A 263 39.88 -50.23 23.02
N THR A 264 39.27 -50.30 24.20
CA THR A 264 38.61 -49.16 24.85
C THR A 264 39.56 -47.98 25.04
N LYS A 265 39.13 -46.78 24.64
CA LYS A 265 39.90 -45.54 24.74
C LYS A 265 39.28 -44.56 25.70
N ASN A 266 40.14 -43.94 26.50
CA ASN A 266 39.79 -42.85 27.41
C ASN A 266 40.63 -41.63 27.07
N GLY A 267 40.04 -40.44 27.04
CA GLY A 267 40.75 -39.22 26.73
C GLY A 267 39.89 -37.97 26.81
N THR A 268 40.46 -36.86 26.36
CA THR A 268 39.81 -35.55 26.38
C THR A 268 40.02 -34.80 25.08
N ILE A 269 39.02 -34.06 24.63
CA ILE A 269 39.17 -33.06 23.56
C ILE A 269 38.72 -31.71 24.08
N GLN A 270 39.58 -30.70 23.96
CA GLN A 270 39.30 -29.33 24.39
C GLN A 270 39.24 -28.41 23.17
N MET A 271 38.14 -27.68 23.00
CA MET A 271 37.86 -26.86 21.83
C MET A 271 37.55 -25.41 22.20
N ASP A 272 38.00 -24.47 21.37
CA ASP A 272 37.78 -23.04 21.51
C ASP A 272 37.44 -22.39 20.15
N ALA A 273 36.72 -21.27 20.17
CA ALA A 273 36.29 -20.45 19.02
C ALA A 273 35.85 -21.27 17.80
N ILE A 274 34.76 -22.03 17.95
CA ILE A 274 34.15 -22.81 16.86
C ILE A 274 33.29 -21.87 16.01
N SER A 275 33.58 -21.74 14.72
CA SER A 275 32.90 -20.78 13.85
C SER A 275 32.74 -21.32 12.43
N ILE A 276 31.61 -21.02 11.79
CA ILE A 276 31.44 -21.17 10.34
C ILE A 276 31.85 -19.85 9.70
N VAL A 277 32.81 -19.86 8.77
CA VAL A 277 33.38 -18.64 8.19
C VAL A 277 33.22 -18.59 6.67
N GLY A 278 33.09 -17.37 6.17
CA GLY A 278 32.79 -17.06 4.79
C GLY A 278 33.35 -15.71 4.36
N ASN A 279 33.05 -15.34 3.12
CA ASN A 279 33.43 -14.05 2.57
C ASN A 279 32.21 -13.37 1.91
N LYS A 280 31.91 -12.14 2.31
CA LYS A 280 30.84 -11.31 1.75
C LYS A 280 31.05 -11.02 0.26
N TRP A 281 32.31 -10.96 -0.16
CA TRP A 281 32.73 -10.89 -1.54
C TRP A 281 32.86 -12.30 -2.12
N ALA A 282 31.75 -12.80 -2.66
CA ALA A 282 31.59 -14.15 -3.20
C ALA A 282 31.87 -14.23 -4.71
N ASN A 283 31.74 -15.43 -5.30
CA ASN A 283 31.95 -15.68 -6.74
C ASN A 283 33.35 -15.30 -7.23
N ILE A 284 34.37 -15.78 -6.52
CA ILE A 284 35.76 -15.66 -6.95
C ILE A 284 35.91 -16.35 -8.31
N SER A 285 36.23 -15.56 -9.34
CA SER A 285 36.41 -16.06 -10.71
C SER A 285 37.82 -15.79 -11.19
N MET A 286 38.36 -16.70 -11.99
CA MET A 286 39.66 -16.55 -12.64
C MET A 286 39.60 -17.03 -14.09
N SER A 287 40.33 -16.35 -14.98
CA SER A 287 40.36 -16.64 -16.41
C SER A 287 41.22 -17.86 -16.79
N ASP A 288 42.23 -18.22 -15.99
CA ASP A 288 43.13 -19.37 -16.25
C ASP A 288 43.76 -19.90 -14.94
N THR A 289 43.54 -21.18 -14.62
CA THR A 289 44.14 -21.89 -13.48
C THR A 289 45.42 -22.65 -13.85
N THR A 290 45.80 -22.66 -15.13
CA THR A 290 47.00 -23.34 -15.64
C THR A 290 48.26 -22.64 -15.11
N GLY A 291 49.32 -23.40 -14.82
CA GLY A 291 50.62 -22.83 -14.41
C GLY A 291 50.69 -22.34 -12.96
N GLY A 292 49.71 -22.70 -12.12
CA GLY A 292 49.70 -22.39 -10.67
C GLY A 292 49.16 -21.02 -10.33
N ASN A 293 48.39 -20.38 -11.22
CA ASN A 293 47.74 -19.10 -10.96
C ASN A 293 46.77 -19.22 -9.78
N THR A 294 46.76 -18.23 -8.89
CA THR A 294 45.82 -18.14 -7.75
C THR A 294 45.30 -16.73 -7.59
N PHE A 295 44.06 -16.61 -7.14
CA PHE A 295 43.43 -15.34 -6.77
C PHE A 295 42.49 -15.63 -5.60
N THR A 296 42.66 -14.91 -4.50
CA THR A 296 41.85 -15.02 -3.29
C THR A 296 41.54 -13.63 -2.74
N VAL A 297 40.47 -13.56 -1.94
CA VAL A 297 40.04 -12.33 -1.30
C VAL A 297 40.01 -12.56 0.21
N GLU A 298 40.67 -11.70 0.96
CA GLU A 298 40.75 -11.77 2.42
C GLU A 298 40.54 -10.39 3.05
N ALA A 299 40.28 -10.35 4.35
CA ALA A 299 40.25 -9.12 5.12
C ALA A 299 41.62 -8.87 5.78
N ARG A 300 42.14 -7.64 5.68
CA ARG A 300 43.29 -7.17 6.44
C ARG A 300 42.82 -6.13 7.44
N ASN A 301 43.22 -6.26 8.71
CA ASN A 301 42.63 -5.46 9.78
C ASN A 301 43.61 -5.09 10.89
N THR A 302 43.28 -4.03 11.62
CA THR A 302 44.13 -3.43 12.66
C THR A 302 44.39 -4.30 13.88
N LYS A 303 43.62 -5.37 14.12
CA LYS A 303 43.79 -6.25 15.28
C LYS A 303 44.57 -7.52 14.93
N ASP A 304 44.06 -8.31 13.99
CA ASP A 304 44.63 -9.60 13.60
C ASP A 304 45.93 -9.44 12.80
N HIS A 305 46.15 -8.27 12.17
CA HIS A 305 47.29 -8.00 11.30
C HIS A 305 48.09 -6.75 11.74
N ALA A 306 48.11 -6.44 13.04
CA ALA A 306 48.68 -5.21 13.62
C ALA A 306 50.15 -4.90 13.29
N GLY A 307 50.92 -5.86 12.75
CA GLY A 307 52.31 -5.67 12.31
C GLY A 307 52.51 -5.51 10.80
N TYR A 308 51.46 -5.67 9.99
CA TYR A 308 51.51 -5.67 8.52
C TYR A 308 50.52 -4.69 7.90
N TYR A 309 49.34 -4.52 8.52
CA TYR A 309 48.26 -3.69 8.00
C TYR A 309 48.23 -2.31 8.66
N ASN A 310 48.25 -1.28 7.83
CA ASN A 310 47.99 0.10 8.23
C ASN A 310 46.68 0.55 7.58
N SER A 311 45.67 0.85 8.40
CA SER A 311 44.36 1.30 7.93
C SER A 311 44.44 2.68 7.24
N PRO A 312 43.56 2.98 6.26
CA PRO A 312 43.42 4.34 5.73
C PRO A 312 43.06 5.38 6.81
N ARG A 313 42.45 4.95 7.93
CA ARG A 313 42.23 5.78 9.13
C ARG A 313 43.54 6.25 9.77
N ASP A 314 44.55 5.38 9.83
CA ASP A 314 45.81 5.59 10.59
C ASP A 314 47.01 5.99 9.68
N TYR A 315 46.87 5.94 8.34
CA TYR A 315 48.02 6.04 7.45
C TYR A 315 48.47 7.49 7.16
N ILE A 316 49.49 7.89 7.91
CA ILE A 316 50.25 9.14 7.77
C ILE A 316 51.40 8.92 6.76
N GLY A 317 51.17 9.26 5.49
CA GLY A 317 52.25 9.80 4.67
C GLY A 317 52.49 11.22 5.18
N LYS A 318 53.66 11.49 5.78
CA LYS A 318 54.00 12.77 6.43
C LYS A 318 53.31 14.01 5.80
N SER A 319 52.50 14.67 6.63
CA SER A 319 52.13 16.10 6.65
C SER A 319 51.03 16.69 5.75
N ASP A 320 50.37 15.97 4.85
CA ASP A 320 49.39 16.63 3.94
C ASP A 320 47.90 16.41 4.28
N ASP A 321 47.52 15.30 4.95
CA ASP A 321 46.11 14.88 5.13
C ASP A 321 45.64 14.71 6.61
N ASP A 322 46.47 15.10 7.57
CA ASP A 322 46.18 15.16 9.02
C ASP A 322 46.54 16.58 9.48
N LYS A 323 45.58 17.51 9.42
CA LYS A 323 45.86 18.95 9.62
C LYS A 323 45.97 19.35 11.09
N ASP A 324 45.36 18.60 12.00
CA ASP A 324 45.36 18.88 13.43
C ASP A 324 46.38 18.04 14.23
N GLY A 325 46.99 17.05 13.60
CA GLY A 325 48.11 16.25 14.12
C GLY A 325 47.68 15.18 15.11
N ASP A 326 46.42 14.76 15.07
CA ASP A 326 45.84 13.77 15.99
C ASP A 326 46.17 12.32 15.59
N GLY A 327 46.73 12.14 14.39
CA GLY A 327 47.13 10.86 13.82
C GLY A 327 46.00 10.10 13.14
N ILE A 328 44.91 10.77 12.76
CA ILE A 328 43.79 10.30 11.95
C ILE A 328 43.80 11.02 10.59
N ASN A 329 43.30 10.36 9.55
CA ASN A 329 43.11 10.98 8.25
C ASN A 329 41.87 11.91 8.25
N ASP A 330 42.05 13.22 8.00
CA ASP A 330 40.97 14.22 7.95
C ASP A 330 39.78 13.78 7.06
N TYR A 331 40.06 13.13 5.92
CA TYR A 331 39.01 12.66 5.00
C TYR A 331 38.21 11.48 5.57
N PHE A 332 38.85 10.63 6.39
CA PHE A 332 38.19 9.56 7.12
C PHE A 332 37.26 10.14 8.19
N GLU A 333 37.68 11.21 8.88
CA GLU A 333 36.82 11.89 9.85
C GLU A 333 35.60 12.53 9.20
N GLU A 334 35.75 13.09 8.00
CA GLU A 334 34.60 13.59 7.23
C GLU A 334 33.60 12.47 6.87
N LEU A 335 34.06 11.23 6.68
CA LEU A 335 33.19 10.08 6.43
C LEU A 335 32.52 9.57 7.72
N TYR A 336 33.24 9.67 8.85
CA TYR A 336 32.80 9.18 10.16
C TYR A 336 32.89 10.27 11.25
N PRO A 337 32.07 11.35 11.16
CA PRO A 337 32.19 12.50 12.08
C PRO A 337 31.90 12.15 13.55
N SER A 338 31.23 11.03 13.81
CA SER A 338 30.98 10.54 15.17
C SER A 338 32.17 9.81 15.79
N PHE A 339 33.14 9.37 15.00
CA PHE A 339 34.25 8.54 15.47
C PHE A 339 35.07 9.27 16.55
N GLU A 340 35.51 10.49 16.27
CA GLU A 340 36.30 11.31 17.17
C GLU A 340 35.54 11.62 18.47
N THR A 341 34.25 11.97 18.37
CA THR A 341 33.39 12.26 19.53
C THR A 341 33.27 11.06 20.48
N VAL A 342 33.29 9.84 19.94
CA VAL A 342 33.10 8.60 20.72
C VAL A 342 34.43 8.00 21.20
N TYR A 343 35.49 8.07 20.39
CA TYR A 343 36.73 7.31 20.60
C TYR A 343 38.00 8.17 20.75
N GLY A 344 37.97 9.46 20.44
CA GLY A 344 39.15 10.35 20.40
C GLY A 344 39.88 10.50 21.74
N GLY A 345 39.22 10.20 22.87
CA GLY A 345 39.83 10.19 24.21
C GLY A 345 40.26 8.81 24.74
N LEU A 346 40.05 7.74 23.97
CA LEU A 346 40.32 6.36 24.40
C LEU A 346 41.66 5.85 23.84
N SER A 347 42.30 4.91 24.55
CA SER A 347 43.48 4.20 24.04
C SER A 347 43.16 3.54 22.70
N LYS A 348 44.08 3.59 21.71
CA LYS A 348 43.93 2.94 20.39
C LYS A 348 43.57 1.46 20.47
N SER A 349 43.92 0.77 21.57
CA SER A 349 43.53 -0.63 21.82
C SER A 349 42.01 -0.85 21.98
N LEU A 350 41.26 0.21 22.33
CA LEU A 350 39.81 0.21 22.50
C LEU A 350 39.06 0.64 21.24
N TRP A 351 39.77 1.12 20.21
CA TRP A 351 39.15 1.51 18.96
C TRP A 351 38.52 0.29 18.26
N PRO A 352 37.41 0.51 17.51
CA PRO A 352 36.83 -0.55 16.72
C PRO A 352 37.87 -1.08 15.72
N LYS A 353 37.75 -2.38 15.45
CA LYS A 353 38.53 -3.01 14.38
C LYS A 353 38.16 -2.32 13.08
N GLU A 354 39.18 -2.06 12.29
CA GLU A 354 39.09 -1.39 11.00
C GLU A 354 39.75 -2.32 9.98
N GLN A 355 39.14 -2.53 8.82
CA GLN A 355 39.61 -3.51 7.87
C GLN A 355 39.36 -3.14 6.41
N SER A 356 40.28 -3.58 5.55
CA SER A 356 40.18 -3.40 4.11
C SER A 356 40.11 -4.73 3.37
N MET A 357 39.59 -4.70 2.15
CA MET A 357 39.57 -5.86 1.26
C MET A 357 40.92 -6.07 0.60
N ALA A 358 41.56 -7.21 0.83
CA ALA A 358 42.79 -7.60 0.16
C ALA A 358 42.51 -8.54 -1.01
N LEU A 359 42.82 -8.07 -2.22
CA LEU A 359 42.91 -8.88 -3.43
C LEU A 359 44.30 -9.48 -3.52
N ILE A 360 44.41 -10.79 -3.29
CA ILE A 360 45.68 -11.50 -3.23
C ILE A 360 45.77 -12.38 -4.47
N TYR A 361 46.83 -12.22 -5.25
CA TYR A 361 46.96 -12.96 -6.50
C TYR A 361 48.39 -13.36 -6.82
N TYR A 362 48.52 -14.45 -7.55
CA TYR A 362 49.76 -14.93 -8.12
C TYR A 362 49.45 -15.34 -9.55
N PHE A 363 50.02 -14.63 -10.52
CA PHE A 363 49.86 -14.92 -11.94
C PHE A 363 51.23 -15.21 -12.56
N ASN A 364 51.39 -16.43 -13.05
CA ASN A 364 52.60 -16.91 -13.74
C ASN A 364 52.48 -16.71 -15.26
N THR A 365 51.27 -16.80 -15.79
CA THR A 365 50.86 -16.41 -17.15
C THR A 365 49.93 -15.19 -17.08
N PRO A 366 49.70 -14.44 -18.19
CA PRO A 366 48.71 -13.37 -18.19
C PRO A 366 47.35 -13.87 -17.71
N GLY A 367 46.78 -13.21 -16.69
CA GLY A 367 45.61 -13.71 -15.98
C GLY A 367 44.75 -12.59 -15.43
N GLN A 368 43.49 -12.92 -15.16
CA GLN A 368 42.53 -12.04 -14.50
C GLN A 368 41.84 -12.81 -13.37
N GLY A 369 41.66 -12.14 -12.24
CA GLY A 369 40.84 -12.62 -11.12
C GLY A 369 39.85 -11.55 -10.68
N SER A 370 38.66 -11.94 -10.26
CA SER A 370 37.64 -11.01 -9.75
C SER A 370 36.77 -11.63 -8.67
N THR A 371 36.09 -10.78 -7.92
CA THR A 371 35.10 -11.12 -6.89
C THR A 371 33.90 -10.19 -7.00
N THR A 372 32.71 -10.64 -6.59
CA THR A 372 31.46 -9.90 -6.77
C THR A 372 30.60 -9.91 -5.51
N GLN A 373 30.15 -8.73 -5.11
CA GLN A 373 29.10 -8.54 -4.12
C GLN A 373 27.77 -8.27 -4.83
N LYS A 374 26.69 -8.94 -4.39
CA LYS A 374 25.33 -8.78 -4.94
C LYS A 374 24.34 -8.39 -3.83
N TRP A 375 23.39 -7.52 -4.16
CA TRP A 375 22.29 -7.12 -3.28
C TRP A 375 20.94 -7.62 -3.81
N THR A 376 20.02 -7.92 -2.91
CA THR A 376 18.63 -8.30 -3.24
C THR A 376 17.78 -7.10 -3.65
N SER A 377 18.09 -5.93 -3.10
CA SER A 377 17.48 -4.64 -3.44
C SER A 377 18.47 -3.77 -4.21
N ALA A 378 17.98 -3.08 -5.24
CA ALA A 378 18.83 -2.22 -6.05
C ALA A 378 19.13 -0.89 -5.36
N MET A 379 20.36 -0.41 -5.49
CA MET A 379 20.80 0.91 -5.03
C MET A 379 20.67 1.94 -6.15
N ASN A 380 20.35 3.18 -5.76
CA ASN A 380 20.19 4.30 -6.68
C ASN A 380 21.37 5.28 -6.54
N PHE A 381 22.21 5.34 -7.57
CA PHE A 381 23.37 6.23 -7.65
C PHE A 381 23.06 7.53 -8.42
N THR A 382 21.83 7.72 -8.90
CA THR A 382 21.49 8.86 -9.78
C THR A 382 21.55 10.23 -9.12
N ASP A 383 21.48 10.31 -7.78
CA ASP A 383 21.55 11.59 -7.08
C ASP A 383 23.01 12.04 -6.80
N TYR A 384 24.01 11.28 -7.25
CA TYR A 384 25.43 11.55 -7.01
C TYR A 384 26.20 11.65 -8.33
N ARG A 385 27.35 12.34 -8.29
CA ARG A 385 28.21 12.51 -9.46
C ARG A 385 29.48 11.66 -9.41
N LYS A 386 30.00 11.38 -8.21
CA LYS A 386 31.27 10.67 -8.06
C LYS A 386 31.12 9.40 -7.25
N LEU A 387 31.87 8.37 -7.64
CA LEU A 387 32.13 7.17 -6.86
C LEU A 387 33.59 7.18 -6.44
N LYS A 388 33.86 7.06 -5.15
CA LYS A 388 35.20 7.16 -4.57
C LYS A 388 35.53 5.91 -3.75
N PHE A 389 36.81 5.57 -3.69
CA PHE A 389 37.34 4.47 -2.86
C PHE A 389 38.84 4.65 -2.61
N TRP A 390 39.32 4.10 -1.50
CA TRP A 390 40.75 4.03 -1.18
C TRP A 390 41.39 2.78 -1.80
N ILE A 391 42.62 2.92 -2.28
CA ILE A 391 43.43 1.80 -2.78
C ILE A 391 44.86 1.85 -2.21
N TYR A 392 45.38 0.68 -1.83
CA TYR A 392 46.76 0.48 -1.37
C TYR A 392 47.37 -0.75 -2.05
N PRO A 393 48.17 -0.56 -3.12
CA PRO A 393 49.00 -1.61 -3.68
C PRO A 393 50.17 -1.93 -2.75
N THR A 394 50.39 -3.20 -2.40
CA THR A 394 51.60 -3.60 -1.65
C THR A 394 52.84 -3.57 -2.54
N ALA A 395 54.03 -3.68 -1.95
CA ALA A 395 55.29 -3.64 -2.70
C ALA A 395 55.34 -4.67 -3.85
N ASN A 396 55.84 -4.25 -5.01
CA ASN A 396 55.92 -5.04 -6.25
C ASN A 396 54.56 -5.40 -6.88
N SER A 397 53.49 -4.66 -6.59
CA SER A 397 52.15 -4.84 -7.17
C SER A 397 51.84 -3.90 -8.35
N SER A 398 52.79 -3.08 -8.79
CA SER A 398 52.63 -2.19 -9.95
C SER A 398 52.64 -2.92 -11.29
N GLY A 399 52.02 -2.31 -12.30
CA GLY A 399 51.91 -2.83 -13.67
C GLY A 399 50.65 -3.64 -13.96
N CYS A 400 49.87 -4.01 -12.93
CA CYS A 400 48.56 -4.63 -13.10
C CYS A 400 47.46 -3.58 -13.37
N THR A 401 46.29 -4.04 -13.80
CA THR A 401 45.09 -3.23 -14.03
C THR A 401 44.01 -3.64 -13.04
N LEU A 402 43.56 -2.72 -12.19
CA LEU A 402 42.38 -2.90 -11.36
C LEU A 402 41.13 -2.66 -12.21
N VAL A 403 40.14 -3.53 -12.04
CA VAL A 403 38.84 -3.47 -12.72
C VAL A 403 37.75 -3.35 -11.66
N LEU A 404 36.89 -2.35 -11.79
CA LEU A 404 35.70 -2.16 -10.95
C LEU A 404 34.48 -2.12 -11.86
N ARG A 405 33.54 -3.05 -11.70
CA ARG A 405 32.25 -3.05 -12.40
C ARG A 405 31.11 -2.80 -11.44
N PHE A 406 30.11 -2.03 -11.86
CA PHE A 406 28.89 -1.81 -11.09
C PHE A 406 27.68 -1.71 -12.03
N GLY A 407 26.58 -2.39 -11.68
CA GLY A 407 25.42 -2.46 -12.58
C GLY A 407 24.30 -3.36 -12.09
N MET A 408 23.36 -3.64 -12.99
CA MET A 408 22.22 -4.54 -12.74
C MET A 408 22.67 -6.00 -12.73
N ASP A 409 23.56 -6.36 -13.65
CA ASP A 409 24.13 -7.69 -13.85
C ASP A 409 25.43 -7.61 -14.67
N ASP A 410 26.04 -8.76 -14.99
CA ASP A 410 27.32 -8.83 -15.73
C ASP A 410 27.22 -8.36 -17.18
N THR A 411 26.00 -8.26 -17.74
CA THR A 411 25.73 -7.84 -19.12
C THR A 411 25.22 -6.40 -19.23
N THR A 412 24.74 -5.84 -18.12
CA THR A 412 24.17 -4.50 -17.99
C THR A 412 24.85 -3.75 -16.85
N CYS A 413 26.07 -3.25 -17.11
CA CYS A 413 26.92 -2.59 -16.12
C CYS A 413 27.86 -1.55 -16.72
N TYR A 414 28.48 -0.77 -15.84
CA TYR A 414 29.66 0.03 -16.14
C TYR A 414 30.92 -0.67 -15.65
N GLU A 415 32.01 -0.50 -16.37
CA GLU A 415 33.36 -0.92 -15.97
C GLU A 415 34.31 0.28 -15.96
N TYR A 416 34.99 0.43 -14.84
CA TYR A 416 36.15 1.30 -14.66
C TYR A 416 37.42 0.45 -14.66
N GLN A 417 38.44 0.86 -15.41
CA GLN A 417 39.75 0.24 -15.40
C GLN A 417 40.83 1.26 -15.05
N MET A 418 41.77 0.89 -14.19
CA MET A 418 42.92 1.73 -13.85
C MET A 418 44.19 0.91 -13.75
N LYS A 419 45.29 1.42 -14.32
CA LYS A 419 46.62 0.84 -14.13
C LYS A 419 47.17 1.21 -12.76
N VAL A 420 47.80 0.25 -12.09
CA VAL A 420 48.46 0.46 -10.80
C VAL A 420 49.89 0.92 -11.07
N ASP A 421 50.14 2.20 -10.81
CA ASP A 421 51.45 2.83 -11.00
C ASP A 421 52.40 2.53 -9.84
N ALA A 422 53.72 2.50 -10.11
CA ALA A 422 54.74 2.29 -9.10
C ALA A 422 54.75 3.36 -8.01
N SER A 423 54.28 4.58 -8.29
CA SER A 423 54.16 5.66 -7.30
C SER A 423 53.05 5.44 -6.27
N MET A 424 52.15 4.49 -6.50
CA MET A 424 51.06 4.14 -5.58
C MET A 424 51.46 3.03 -4.60
N GLU A 425 52.57 2.32 -4.85
CA GLU A 425 52.97 1.21 -3.97
C GLU A 425 53.25 1.70 -2.54
N GLN A 426 52.77 0.91 -1.58
CA GLN A 426 52.90 1.16 -0.15
C GLN A 426 52.32 2.50 0.32
N LYS A 427 51.36 3.07 -0.42
CA LYS A 427 50.69 4.34 -0.11
C LYS A 427 49.19 4.26 -0.38
N TRP A 428 48.36 4.64 0.60
CA TRP A 428 46.93 4.80 0.38
C TRP A 428 46.66 5.97 -0.56
N THR A 429 45.84 5.74 -1.58
CA THR A 429 45.45 6.76 -2.55
C THR A 429 43.94 6.76 -2.70
N LEU A 430 43.30 7.92 -2.55
CA LEU A 430 41.87 8.08 -2.82
C LEU A 430 41.65 8.19 -4.33
N LYS A 431 40.84 7.29 -4.89
CA LYS A 431 40.43 7.33 -6.29
C LYS A 431 39.02 7.86 -6.39
N SER A 432 38.78 8.65 -7.44
CA SER A 432 37.52 9.32 -7.70
C SER A 432 37.15 9.08 -9.15
N ILE A 433 35.98 8.49 -9.37
CA ILE A 433 35.41 8.18 -10.67
C ILE A 433 34.22 9.09 -10.90
N ASP A 434 34.18 9.81 -12.03
CA ASP A 434 32.97 10.55 -12.42
C ASP A 434 31.99 9.58 -13.10
N ILE A 435 30.94 9.17 -12.38
CA ILE A 435 29.96 8.19 -12.86
C ILE A 435 29.01 8.74 -13.94
N ARG A 436 29.15 10.02 -14.30
CA ARG A 436 28.41 10.66 -15.40
C ARG A 436 29.26 10.82 -16.67
N SER A 437 30.57 10.55 -16.59
CA SER A 437 31.49 10.73 -17.71
C SER A 437 31.82 9.39 -18.39
N LEU A 438 31.39 9.24 -19.64
CA LEU A 438 31.73 8.07 -20.48
C LEU A 438 33.23 7.99 -20.85
N ASN A 439 34.04 8.98 -20.48
CA ASN A 439 35.49 8.94 -20.76
C ASN A 439 36.26 8.03 -19.80
N GLU A 440 35.73 7.78 -18.60
CA GLU A 440 36.36 6.94 -17.57
C GLU A 440 35.71 5.55 -17.47
N LEU A 441 34.50 5.39 -18.02
CA LEU A 441 33.67 4.20 -17.89
C LEU A 441 33.35 3.56 -19.23
N THR A 442 33.53 2.25 -19.30
CA THR A 442 33.05 1.43 -20.42
C THR A 442 31.67 0.87 -20.08
N LYS A 443 30.66 1.17 -20.91
CA LYS A 443 29.29 0.67 -20.74
C LYS A 443 29.11 -0.67 -21.45
N PHE A 444 28.61 -1.65 -20.71
CA PHE A 444 28.12 -2.93 -21.24
C PHE A 444 26.61 -2.96 -21.06
N SER A 445 25.84 -2.95 -22.16
CA SER A 445 24.38 -3.13 -22.11
C SER A 445 23.81 -3.58 -23.46
N PRO A 446 22.63 -4.24 -23.47
CA PRO A 446 21.83 -4.38 -24.68
C PRO A 446 21.46 -3.02 -25.29
N ALA A 447 21.13 -3.01 -26.58
CA ALA A 447 20.68 -1.80 -27.27
C ALA A 447 19.37 -1.26 -26.66
N GLY A 448 19.31 0.04 -26.35
CA GLY A 448 18.11 0.72 -25.84
C GLY A 448 18.01 0.87 -24.31
N VAL A 449 19.00 0.38 -23.56
CA VAL A 449 19.13 0.62 -22.11
C VAL A 449 19.84 1.96 -21.88
N GLU A 450 19.23 2.86 -21.13
CA GLU A 450 19.79 4.19 -20.85
C GLU A 450 20.74 4.19 -19.66
N ASP A 451 21.69 5.13 -19.64
CA ASP A 451 22.73 5.23 -18.61
C ASP A 451 22.13 5.39 -17.21
N ARG A 452 21.03 6.16 -17.12
CA ARG A 452 20.30 6.41 -15.89
C ARG A 452 19.51 5.20 -15.40
N GLU A 453 19.05 4.31 -16.29
CA GLU A 453 18.37 3.06 -15.93
C GLU A 453 19.33 2.12 -15.17
N ILE A 454 20.62 2.10 -15.57
CA ILE A 454 21.67 1.32 -14.89
C ILE A 454 21.99 1.95 -13.53
N LEU A 455 22.27 3.26 -13.50
CA LEU A 455 22.65 3.96 -12.26
C LEU A 455 21.52 4.00 -11.21
N TYR A 456 20.25 3.89 -11.62
CA TYR A 456 19.13 3.78 -10.69
C TYR A 456 18.97 2.38 -10.10
N ASN A 457 19.50 1.34 -10.77
CA ASN A 457 19.30 -0.06 -10.43
C ASN A 457 20.61 -0.83 -10.22
N ILE A 458 21.52 -0.31 -9.40
CA ILE A 458 22.77 -1.01 -9.09
C ILE A 458 22.49 -2.20 -8.15
N LYS A 459 22.68 -3.43 -8.62
CA LYS A 459 22.44 -4.66 -7.86
C LYS A 459 23.70 -5.46 -7.56
N GLN A 460 24.81 -5.15 -8.23
CA GLN A 460 26.07 -5.81 -7.96
C GLN A 460 27.26 -4.91 -8.23
N ILE A 461 28.34 -5.15 -7.49
CA ILE A 461 29.66 -4.58 -7.71
C ILE A 461 30.67 -5.72 -7.81
N THR A 462 31.49 -5.68 -8.86
CA THR A 462 32.57 -6.64 -9.12
C THR A 462 33.89 -5.92 -9.08
N ILE A 463 34.85 -6.46 -8.34
CA ILE A 463 36.20 -5.93 -8.23
C ILE A 463 37.18 -7.02 -8.67
N GLY A 464 38.14 -6.68 -9.51
CA GLY A 464 39.13 -7.63 -10.00
C GLY A 464 40.46 -7.00 -10.38
N VAL A 465 41.44 -7.85 -10.63
CA VAL A 465 42.78 -7.48 -11.09
C VAL A 465 43.11 -8.28 -12.34
N SER A 466 43.63 -7.61 -13.35
CA SER A 466 44.21 -8.21 -14.55
C SER A 466 45.69 -7.88 -14.62
N ASP A 467 46.53 -8.89 -14.82
CA ASP A 467 47.97 -8.73 -14.95
C ASP A 467 48.47 -9.40 -16.23
N THR A 468 49.27 -8.68 -16.99
CA THR A 468 49.89 -9.17 -18.22
C THR A 468 51.38 -9.43 -18.06
N SER A 469 51.97 -9.06 -16.93
CA SER A 469 53.39 -9.26 -16.64
C SER A 469 53.66 -10.68 -16.10
N THR A 470 54.43 -11.47 -16.85
CA THR A 470 54.77 -12.85 -16.48
C THR A 470 56.04 -12.86 -15.62
N GLY A 471 55.90 -13.22 -14.34
CA GLY A 471 57.03 -13.23 -13.39
C GLY A 471 56.80 -13.95 -12.05
N GLY A 472 55.62 -14.53 -11.81
CA GLY A 472 55.39 -15.44 -10.68
C GLY A 472 55.69 -14.84 -9.30
N ALA A 473 55.12 -13.67 -8.99
CA ALA A 473 55.21 -13.09 -7.64
C ALA A 473 53.80 -13.00 -7.02
N LYS A 474 53.69 -13.33 -5.74
CA LYS A 474 52.46 -13.10 -4.97
C LYS A 474 52.34 -11.59 -4.74
N ARG A 475 51.24 -11.01 -5.20
CA ARG A 475 50.90 -9.59 -5.14
C ARG A 475 49.63 -9.40 -4.33
N GLU A 476 49.48 -8.23 -3.74
CA GLU A 476 48.36 -7.92 -2.86
C GLU A 476 47.96 -6.45 -3.01
N ILE A 477 46.67 -6.18 -3.20
CA ILE A 477 46.11 -4.83 -3.30
C ILE A 477 44.97 -4.71 -2.30
N TRP A 478 45.00 -3.68 -1.46
CA TRP A 478 43.93 -3.38 -0.52
C TRP A 478 43.00 -2.30 -1.05
N LEU A 479 41.71 -2.44 -0.75
CA LEU A 479 40.65 -1.52 -1.12
C LEU A 479 39.76 -1.23 0.07
N ASP A 480 39.35 0.02 0.20
CA ASP A 480 38.55 0.48 1.34
C ASP A 480 37.55 1.60 0.98
N GLU A 481 36.55 1.80 1.82
CA GLU A 481 35.61 2.94 1.80
C GLU A 481 35.02 3.26 0.40
N LEU A 482 34.26 2.34 -0.18
CA LEU A 482 33.55 2.61 -1.43
C LEU A 482 32.31 3.47 -1.14
N HIS A 483 32.30 4.72 -1.59
CA HIS A 483 31.23 5.67 -1.29
C HIS A 483 30.91 6.60 -2.47
N LEU A 484 29.70 7.14 -2.48
CA LEU A 484 29.25 8.18 -3.41
C LEU A 484 29.50 9.56 -2.83
N ASP A 485 29.82 10.51 -3.70
CA ASP A 485 30.13 11.89 -3.36
C ASP A 485 29.61 12.87 -4.43
N GLU A 486 29.59 14.16 -4.09
CA GLU A 486 29.00 15.26 -4.89
C GLU A 486 27.51 15.03 -5.19
N VAL A 487 26.65 15.17 -4.17
CA VAL A 487 25.18 15.14 -4.33
C VAL A 487 24.67 16.24 -5.26
N GLU A 488 23.76 15.88 -6.17
CA GLU A 488 23.07 16.79 -7.05
C GLU A 488 21.88 17.45 -6.33
N VAL A 489 21.89 18.78 -6.25
CA VAL A 489 20.76 19.57 -5.78
C VAL A 489 19.69 19.59 -6.86
N LYS A 490 18.47 19.16 -6.53
CA LYS A 490 17.32 19.17 -7.45
C LYS A 490 16.72 20.57 -7.49
N GLU A 491 16.82 21.23 -8.62
CA GLU A 491 16.25 22.55 -8.88
C GLU A 491 15.07 22.46 -9.85
N GLY A 492 13.95 23.10 -9.50
CA GLY A 492 12.74 23.09 -10.31
C GLY A 492 12.01 24.42 -10.26
N TYR A 493 11.21 24.69 -11.28
CA TYR A 493 10.40 25.91 -11.35
C TYR A 493 8.96 25.59 -11.75
N ALA A 494 8.06 26.46 -11.33
CA ALA A 494 6.66 26.43 -11.70
C ALA A 494 6.17 27.86 -11.94
N TRP A 495 5.40 28.07 -12.99
CA TRP A 495 4.75 29.36 -13.22
C TRP A 495 3.37 29.19 -13.84
N LYS A 496 2.48 30.14 -13.57
CA LYS A 496 1.16 30.22 -14.20
C LYS A 496 0.78 31.67 -14.49
N VAL A 497 0.12 31.89 -15.61
CA VAL A 497 -0.47 33.18 -16.00
C VAL A 497 -1.92 32.93 -16.41
N ALA A 498 -2.82 33.76 -15.90
CA ALA A 498 -4.24 33.71 -16.25
C ALA A 498 -4.75 35.12 -16.55
N LEU A 499 -5.44 35.25 -17.68
CA LEU A 499 -6.08 36.47 -18.14
C LEU A 499 -7.58 36.22 -18.32
N SER A 500 -8.42 37.13 -17.83
CA SER A 500 -9.86 37.13 -18.13
C SER A 500 -10.32 38.53 -18.56
N THR A 501 -11.19 38.61 -19.57
CA THR A 501 -11.72 39.87 -20.09
C THR A 501 -13.21 39.73 -20.36
N ASP A 502 -13.99 40.71 -19.87
CA ASP A 502 -15.37 40.96 -20.28
C ASP A 502 -15.39 42.26 -21.09
N ILE A 503 -15.97 42.23 -22.28
CA ILE A 503 -16.07 43.36 -23.19
C ILE A 503 -17.54 43.74 -23.38
N ALA A 504 -17.82 45.04 -23.28
CA ALA A 504 -19.12 45.64 -23.50
C ALA A 504 -20.25 44.96 -22.68
N ASN A 505 -20.02 44.79 -21.37
CA ASN A 505 -20.95 44.22 -20.41
C ASN A 505 -21.49 42.85 -20.83
N GLY A 506 -20.61 41.89 -21.14
CA GLY A 506 -21.00 40.53 -21.52
C GLY A 506 -21.21 40.26 -23.01
N LEU A 507 -20.87 41.18 -23.93
CA LEU A 507 -20.92 40.88 -25.39
C LEU A 507 -19.90 39.80 -25.75
N LEU A 508 -18.68 39.94 -25.25
CA LEU A 508 -17.56 39.04 -25.52
C LEU A 508 -16.79 38.79 -24.23
N ASN A 509 -16.69 37.51 -23.86
CA ASN A 509 -15.88 37.03 -22.74
C ASN A 509 -14.71 36.22 -23.29
N ILE A 510 -13.49 36.55 -22.89
CA ILE A 510 -12.28 35.81 -23.28
C ILE A 510 -11.47 35.47 -22.03
N GLY A 511 -11.08 34.21 -21.90
CA GLY A 511 -10.11 33.72 -20.93
C GLY A 511 -8.89 33.14 -21.63
N TYR A 512 -7.72 33.39 -21.07
CA TYR A 512 -6.46 32.74 -21.44
C TYR A 512 -5.78 32.23 -20.18
N ASN A 513 -5.23 31.03 -20.24
CA ASN A 513 -4.44 30.46 -19.17
C ASN A 513 -3.19 29.80 -19.75
N ARG A 514 -2.09 29.87 -18.99
CA ARG A 514 -0.88 29.11 -19.27
C ARG A 514 -0.23 28.70 -17.96
N LYS A 515 0.24 27.47 -17.87
CA LYS A 515 0.85 26.90 -16.68
C LYS A 515 1.97 25.97 -17.07
N GLN A 516 3.15 26.15 -16.50
CA GLN A 516 4.29 25.27 -16.70
C GLN A 516 4.85 24.83 -15.35
N ILE A 517 5.17 23.54 -15.20
CA ILE A 517 5.81 22.95 -14.02
C ILE A 517 6.87 21.96 -14.53
N THR A 518 8.05 21.98 -13.92
CA THR A 518 9.09 20.96 -14.15
C THR A 518 8.94 19.79 -13.19
N HIS A 519 9.27 18.57 -13.59
CA HIS A 519 9.28 17.36 -12.74
C HIS A 519 10.22 17.47 -11.52
N LYS A 520 11.25 18.33 -11.58
CA LYS A 520 12.13 18.63 -10.44
C LYS A 520 11.52 19.59 -9.41
N PHE A 521 10.34 20.18 -9.68
CA PHE A 521 9.71 21.14 -8.80
C PHE A 521 9.07 20.44 -7.60
N GLU A 522 9.45 20.78 -6.37
CA GLU A 522 8.86 20.17 -5.17
C GLU A 522 8.16 21.20 -4.27
N THR A 523 7.04 20.77 -3.68
CA THR A 523 6.29 21.56 -2.69
C THR A 523 6.45 20.96 -1.30
N VAL A 524 6.56 21.80 -0.27
CA VAL A 524 6.69 21.36 1.12
C VAL A 524 5.47 20.52 1.53
N GLY A 525 5.68 19.24 1.83
CA GLY A 525 4.67 18.33 2.38
C GLY A 525 3.78 17.59 1.36
N VAL A 526 4.05 17.67 0.06
CA VAL A 526 3.31 16.92 -0.99
C VAL A 526 4.30 16.20 -1.91
N ALA A 527 3.90 15.03 -2.41
CA ALA A 527 4.69 14.21 -3.32
C ALA A 527 5.14 14.97 -4.57
N THR A 528 6.37 14.70 -4.99
CA THR A 528 7.04 15.27 -6.16
C THR A 528 6.21 15.05 -7.45
N PRO A 529 6.01 16.07 -8.30
CA PRO A 529 5.48 15.88 -9.64
C PRO A 529 6.39 14.93 -10.42
N ALA A 530 5.87 13.79 -10.86
CA ALA A 530 6.66 12.83 -11.64
C ALA A 530 6.93 13.27 -13.09
N GLU A 531 6.22 14.29 -13.60
CA GLU A 531 6.20 14.68 -15.01
C GLU A 531 6.41 16.19 -15.19
N ASP A 532 7.09 16.58 -16.27
CA ASP A 532 7.01 17.96 -16.77
C ASP A 532 5.61 18.20 -17.30
N TYR A 533 5.07 19.39 -17.07
CA TYR A 533 3.71 19.75 -17.40
C TYR A 533 3.65 21.16 -18.00
N ASP A 534 3.23 21.30 -19.25
CA ASP A 534 2.91 22.58 -19.89
C ASP A 534 1.46 22.56 -20.38
N TYR A 535 0.68 23.54 -19.94
CA TYR A 535 -0.72 23.69 -20.29
C TYR A 535 -0.97 25.09 -20.80
N GLN A 536 -1.72 25.18 -21.90
CA GLN A 536 -2.15 26.42 -22.51
C GLN A 536 -3.62 26.30 -22.88
N GLY A 537 -4.42 27.33 -22.59
CA GLY A 537 -5.85 27.29 -22.83
C GLY A 537 -6.40 28.67 -23.15
N VAL A 538 -7.33 28.70 -24.11
CA VAL A 538 -8.12 29.87 -24.49
C VAL A 538 -9.58 29.47 -24.45
N ASN A 539 -10.43 30.30 -23.87
CA ASN A 539 -11.87 30.13 -23.94
C ASN A 539 -12.53 31.47 -24.29
N GLY A 540 -13.61 31.41 -25.06
CA GLY A 540 -14.30 32.57 -25.58
C GLY A 540 -15.81 32.35 -25.57
N THR A 541 -16.58 33.41 -25.33
CA THR A 541 -18.04 33.39 -25.52
C THR A 541 -18.49 34.72 -26.12
N LEU A 542 -19.17 34.66 -27.26
CA LEU A 542 -19.74 35.78 -28.00
C LEU A 542 -21.27 35.71 -27.97
N ILE A 543 -21.93 36.77 -27.53
CA ILE A 543 -23.39 36.86 -27.52
C ILE A 543 -23.88 37.54 -28.81
N VAL A 544 -24.14 36.76 -29.85
CA VAL A 544 -24.52 37.27 -31.18
C VAL A 544 -25.88 37.96 -31.17
N SER A 545 -26.77 37.60 -30.24
CA SER A 545 -28.09 38.23 -30.10
C SER A 545 -28.04 39.74 -29.85
N ARG A 546 -26.91 40.29 -29.39
CA ARG A 546 -26.72 41.73 -29.24
C ARG A 546 -26.59 42.51 -30.55
N PHE A 547 -26.32 41.82 -31.67
CA PHE A 547 -26.34 42.42 -33.01
C PHE A 547 -27.71 42.38 -33.66
N MET A 548 -28.71 41.77 -33.01
CA MET A 548 -30.08 41.64 -33.51
C MET A 548 -31.02 42.57 -32.73
N PRO A 549 -32.15 43.01 -33.32
CA PRO A 549 -33.15 43.79 -32.59
C PRO A 549 -33.66 43.02 -31.36
N ALA A 550 -33.61 43.65 -30.19
CA ALA A 550 -34.09 43.04 -28.94
C ALA A 550 -35.56 42.57 -29.03
N GLN A 551 -36.36 43.22 -29.89
CA GLN A 551 -37.76 42.87 -30.19
C GLN A 551 -37.94 41.45 -30.73
N TRP A 552 -36.89 40.85 -31.33
CA TRP A 552 -36.97 39.49 -31.88
C TRP A 552 -36.91 38.41 -30.78
N GLY A 553 -36.43 38.77 -29.59
CA GLY A 553 -36.37 37.86 -28.44
C GLY A 553 -35.48 36.63 -28.67
N ILE A 554 -34.43 36.77 -29.48
CA ILE A 554 -33.49 35.69 -29.83
C ILE A 554 -32.33 35.72 -28.86
N SER A 555 -31.91 34.56 -28.35
CA SER A 555 -30.63 34.40 -27.65
C SER A 555 -29.75 33.43 -28.43
N LEU A 556 -28.54 33.88 -28.77
CA LEU A 556 -27.57 33.14 -29.58
C LEU A 556 -26.14 33.31 -29.01
N PRO A 557 -25.81 32.68 -27.86
CA PRO A 557 -24.44 32.60 -27.40
C PRO A 557 -23.67 31.56 -28.23
N LEU A 558 -22.48 31.97 -28.70
CA LEU A 558 -21.49 31.12 -29.32
C LEU A 558 -20.31 31.03 -28.37
N SER A 559 -19.92 29.82 -27.96
CA SER A 559 -18.72 29.63 -27.15
C SER A 559 -17.73 28.69 -27.81
N GLY A 560 -16.46 28.96 -27.59
CA GLY A 560 -15.37 28.17 -28.12
C GLY A 560 -14.27 28.04 -27.08
N SER A 561 -13.60 26.90 -27.03
CA SER A 561 -12.38 26.74 -26.26
C SER A 561 -11.35 25.93 -27.03
N TRP A 562 -10.08 26.25 -26.77
CA TRP A 562 -8.92 25.55 -27.26
C TRP A 562 -7.99 25.31 -26.08
N SER A 563 -7.38 24.14 -25.99
CA SER A 563 -6.35 23.87 -25.01
C SER A 563 -5.32 22.90 -25.53
N LYS A 564 -4.07 23.10 -25.12
CA LYS A 564 -2.95 22.22 -25.40
C LYS A 564 -2.28 21.85 -24.09
N THR A 565 -2.17 20.55 -23.84
CA THR A 565 -1.46 19.98 -22.70
C THR A 565 -0.29 19.17 -23.23
N ARG A 566 0.91 19.47 -22.77
CA ARG A 566 2.11 18.69 -23.01
C ARG A 566 2.60 18.14 -21.69
N THR A 567 2.82 16.84 -21.65
CA THR A 567 3.47 16.19 -20.52
C THR A 567 4.67 15.41 -21.01
N TYR A 568 5.70 15.36 -20.17
CA TYR A 568 6.85 14.51 -20.41
C TYR A 568 7.16 13.76 -19.12
N LEU A 569 7.04 12.44 -19.19
CA LEU A 569 7.41 11.54 -18.09
C LEU A 569 8.76 10.91 -18.42
N GLU A 570 9.76 11.17 -17.58
CA GLU A 570 11.07 10.57 -17.73
C GLU A 570 11.00 9.06 -17.44
N PRO A 571 11.29 8.18 -18.42
CA PRO A 571 11.12 6.74 -18.28
C PRO A 571 11.87 6.13 -17.09
N SER A 572 13.02 6.70 -16.73
CA SER A 572 13.85 6.23 -15.62
C SER A 572 13.33 6.62 -14.23
N SER A 573 12.31 7.46 -14.14
CA SER A 573 11.73 7.94 -12.87
C SER A 573 10.43 7.23 -12.48
N ALA A 574 9.86 6.42 -13.38
CA ALA A 574 8.54 5.83 -13.25
C ALA A 574 8.61 4.32 -13.01
N GLN A 575 8.11 3.85 -11.85
CA GLN A 575 7.80 2.44 -11.61
C GLN A 575 6.31 2.17 -11.81
N ASP A 576 5.96 1.01 -12.36
CA ASP A 576 4.58 0.54 -12.56
C ASP A 576 3.65 1.46 -13.39
N VAL A 577 4.23 2.26 -14.30
CA VAL A 577 3.47 3.14 -15.18
C VAL A 577 3.24 2.44 -16.54
N PRO A 578 2.00 2.45 -17.09
CA PRO A 578 1.74 1.91 -18.42
C PRO A 578 2.62 2.56 -19.48
N GLN A 579 3.13 1.76 -20.43
CA GLN A 579 4.04 2.23 -21.49
C GLN A 579 3.48 3.42 -22.30
N SER A 580 2.15 3.52 -22.44
CA SER A 580 1.45 4.62 -23.12
C SER A 580 1.55 5.97 -22.41
N ARG A 581 2.04 6.01 -21.17
CA ARG A 581 2.24 7.23 -20.36
C ARG A 581 3.70 7.68 -20.30
N LEU A 582 4.64 6.85 -20.72
CA LEU A 582 6.07 7.17 -20.71
C LEU A 582 6.43 8.05 -21.91
N GLY A 583 7.41 8.94 -21.75
CA GLY A 583 7.88 9.81 -22.84
C GLY A 583 7.01 11.05 -23.05
N GLU A 584 6.99 11.58 -24.28
CA GLU A 584 6.27 12.81 -24.62
C GLU A 584 4.80 12.50 -24.95
N ARG A 585 3.89 13.28 -24.36
CA ARG A 585 2.47 13.30 -24.73
C ARG A 585 2.03 14.73 -24.97
N SER A 586 1.40 14.98 -26.11
CA SER A 586 0.81 16.26 -26.47
C SER A 586 -0.65 16.05 -26.83
N GLN A 587 -1.55 16.56 -26.01
CA GLN A 587 -2.98 16.57 -26.27
C GLN A 587 -3.44 17.97 -26.64
N GLU A 588 -4.09 18.11 -27.78
CA GLU A 588 -4.72 19.35 -28.24
C GLU A 588 -6.21 19.15 -28.37
N SER A 589 -7.00 19.96 -27.67
CA SER A 589 -8.46 19.85 -27.57
C SER A 589 -9.14 21.15 -27.98
N GLN A 590 -10.20 21.02 -28.76
CA GLN A 590 -11.02 22.12 -29.24
C GLN A 590 -12.48 21.79 -28.96
N ASN A 591 -13.27 22.75 -28.49
CA ASN A 591 -14.70 22.59 -28.30
C ASN A 591 -15.43 23.84 -28.76
N TYR A 592 -16.52 23.66 -29.50
CA TYR A 592 -17.39 24.72 -29.99
C TYR A 592 -18.81 24.40 -29.59
N ASN A 593 -19.52 25.38 -29.04
CA ASN A 593 -20.92 25.25 -28.66
C ASN A 593 -21.74 26.39 -29.27
N LEU A 594 -22.94 26.03 -29.72
CA LEU A 594 -23.94 26.93 -30.25
C LEU A 594 -25.26 26.66 -29.56
N GLN A 595 -25.94 27.71 -29.12
CA GLN A 595 -27.28 27.62 -28.57
C GLN A 595 -28.16 28.69 -29.19
N PHE A 596 -29.36 28.31 -29.60
CA PHE A 596 -30.38 29.20 -30.14
C PHE A 596 -31.67 29.00 -29.35
N THR A 597 -32.17 30.07 -28.73
CA THR A 597 -33.45 30.02 -28.00
C THR A 597 -34.37 31.17 -28.40
N ARG A 598 -35.68 30.86 -28.47
CA ARG A 598 -36.76 31.83 -28.76
C ARG A 598 -38.11 31.27 -28.31
N SER A 599 -38.99 32.14 -27.80
CA SER A 599 -40.24 31.74 -27.11
C SER A 599 -41.29 30.99 -27.95
N TYR A 600 -41.24 30.99 -29.28
CA TYR A 600 -42.30 30.43 -30.16
C TYR A 600 -41.80 29.41 -31.19
N ILE A 601 -40.53 29.04 -31.14
CA ILE A 601 -39.93 28.02 -32.00
C ILE A 601 -39.06 27.11 -31.15
N PRO A 602 -38.70 25.89 -31.62
CA PRO A 602 -37.87 24.99 -30.86
C PRO A 602 -36.52 25.62 -30.48
N ASN A 603 -36.07 25.39 -29.25
CA ASN A 603 -34.70 25.67 -28.86
C ASN A 603 -33.80 24.69 -29.60
N LEU A 604 -32.71 25.18 -30.18
CA LEU A 604 -31.71 24.37 -30.85
C LEU A 604 -30.38 24.53 -30.13
N SER A 605 -29.64 23.44 -29.91
CA SER A 605 -28.27 23.52 -29.46
C SER A 605 -27.40 22.51 -30.18
N GLY A 606 -26.12 22.81 -30.31
CA GLY A 606 -25.16 21.93 -30.91
C GLY A 606 -23.80 22.12 -30.27
N SER A 607 -23.04 21.03 -30.20
CA SER A 607 -21.64 21.05 -29.81
C SER A 607 -20.81 20.20 -30.75
N TYR A 608 -19.58 20.64 -30.96
CA TYR A 608 -18.58 19.89 -31.71
C TYR A 608 -17.25 20.02 -30.99
N GLY A 609 -16.61 18.89 -30.73
CA GLY A 609 -15.28 18.81 -30.17
C GLY A 609 -14.32 18.09 -31.10
N LYS A 610 -13.04 18.41 -30.97
CA LYS A 610 -11.95 17.70 -31.63
C LYS A 610 -10.77 17.65 -30.67
N SER A 611 -10.30 16.45 -30.34
CA SER A 611 -9.12 16.19 -29.53
C SER A 611 -8.13 15.37 -30.33
N GLU A 612 -6.89 15.83 -30.42
CA GLU A 612 -5.78 15.12 -31.03
C GLU A 612 -4.75 14.81 -29.94
N LEU A 613 -4.41 13.53 -29.77
CA LEU A 613 -3.39 13.06 -28.86
C LEU A 613 -2.23 12.50 -29.67
N TYR A 614 -1.06 13.11 -29.48
CA TYR A 614 0.23 12.55 -29.87
C TYR A 614 0.89 11.94 -28.65
N SER A 615 1.43 10.74 -28.79
CA SER A 615 2.32 10.13 -27.79
C SER A 615 3.52 9.52 -28.48
N ASN A 616 4.70 9.69 -27.88
CA ASN A 616 5.95 9.12 -28.37
C ASN A 616 6.74 8.52 -27.20
N PHE A 617 7.01 7.22 -27.32
CA PHE A 617 7.87 6.48 -26.39
C PHE A 617 8.91 5.68 -27.17
N LYS A 618 10.20 5.94 -26.92
CA LYS A 618 11.34 5.26 -27.56
C LYS A 618 11.20 5.10 -29.09
N GLY A 619 10.62 6.11 -29.78
CA GLY A 619 10.43 6.13 -31.23
C GLY A 619 9.15 5.46 -31.74
N ALA A 620 8.34 4.85 -30.86
CA ALA A 620 7.01 4.39 -31.18
C ALA A 620 6.02 5.55 -31.05
N GLU A 621 5.72 6.22 -32.16
CA GLU A 621 4.69 7.26 -32.17
C GLU A 621 3.29 6.65 -32.26
N GLN A 622 2.32 7.32 -31.65
CA GLN A 622 0.91 6.99 -31.79
C GLN A 622 0.12 8.30 -31.88
N TYR A 623 -0.84 8.31 -32.81
CA TYR A 623 -1.74 9.42 -33.02
C TYR A 623 -3.17 8.95 -32.78
N GLU A 624 -3.90 9.65 -31.93
CA GLU A 624 -5.31 9.40 -31.66
C GLU A 624 -6.14 10.66 -31.92
N ILE A 625 -7.19 10.55 -32.73
CA ILE A 625 -8.12 11.63 -33.03
C ILE A 625 -9.49 11.25 -32.48
N TYR A 626 -10.05 12.11 -31.63
CA TYR A 626 -11.35 11.94 -31.02
C TYR A 626 -12.25 13.14 -31.35
N GLN A 627 -13.43 12.89 -31.93
CA GLN A 627 -14.35 13.91 -32.44
C GLN A 627 -15.76 13.70 -31.90
N PRO A 628 -16.08 14.21 -30.70
CA PRO A 628 -17.44 14.18 -30.19
C PRO A 628 -18.29 15.27 -30.87
N TYR A 629 -19.56 14.95 -31.11
CA TYR A 629 -20.54 15.90 -31.61
C TYR A 629 -21.89 15.66 -30.94
N SER A 630 -22.67 16.74 -30.77
CA SER A 630 -24.05 16.62 -30.34
C SER A 630 -24.93 17.70 -30.92
N GLY A 631 -26.21 17.41 -31.05
CA GLY A 631 -27.24 18.34 -31.43
C GLY A 631 -28.52 18.01 -30.67
N SER A 632 -29.22 19.02 -30.18
CA SER A 632 -30.51 18.82 -29.53
C SER A 632 -31.52 19.88 -29.91
N THR A 633 -32.78 19.48 -29.91
CA THR A 633 -33.93 20.35 -30.10
C THR A 633 -34.97 20.07 -29.03
N SER A 634 -35.59 21.12 -28.51
CA SER A 634 -36.70 20.99 -27.56
C SER A 634 -37.76 22.05 -27.82
N TYR A 635 -39.03 21.67 -27.76
CA TYR A 635 -40.14 22.58 -27.96
C TYR A 635 -41.25 22.34 -26.95
N SER A 636 -41.63 23.40 -26.23
CA SER A 636 -42.78 23.39 -25.32
C SER A 636 -43.94 24.14 -25.97
N TYR A 637 -45.10 23.50 -26.06
CA TYR A 637 -46.32 24.10 -26.57
C TYR A 637 -47.45 24.02 -25.55
N VAL A 638 -48.14 25.14 -25.33
CA VAL A 638 -49.35 25.19 -24.50
C VAL A 638 -50.56 25.30 -25.42
N PHE A 639 -51.44 24.32 -25.37
CA PHE A 639 -52.62 24.25 -26.23
C PHE A 639 -53.67 25.28 -25.80
N PRO A 640 -54.37 25.92 -26.75
CA PRO A 640 -55.51 26.77 -26.44
C PRO A 640 -56.66 25.92 -25.86
N ARG A 641 -57.51 26.53 -25.02
CA ARG A 641 -58.63 25.86 -24.31
C ARG A 641 -59.59 25.07 -25.21
N LYS A 642 -59.63 25.38 -26.50
CA LYS A 642 -60.37 24.64 -27.52
C LYS A 642 -59.42 24.32 -28.67
N LEU A 643 -59.08 23.04 -28.83
CA LEU A 643 -58.34 22.55 -29.99
C LEU A 643 -59.25 22.61 -31.22
N PHE A 644 -58.77 23.24 -32.30
CA PHE A 644 -59.56 23.51 -33.52
C PHE A 644 -60.93 24.16 -33.26
N TYR A 645 -61.06 24.93 -32.18
CA TYR A 645 -62.31 25.54 -31.71
C TYR A 645 -63.44 24.57 -31.30
N LEU A 646 -63.22 23.24 -31.39
CA LEU A 646 -64.25 22.21 -31.23
C LEU A 646 -63.98 21.28 -30.04
N ILE A 647 -62.72 20.89 -29.81
CA ILE A 647 -62.38 19.87 -28.81
C ILE A 647 -61.89 20.59 -27.54
N PRO A 648 -62.60 20.52 -26.40
CA PRO A 648 -62.17 21.15 -25.16
C PRO A 648 -60.93 20.44 -24.60
N THR A 649 -59.85 21.20 -24.34
CA THR A 649 -58.58 20.67 -23.81
C THR A 649 -58.50 20.72 -22.28
N GLY A 650 -59.64 20.91 -21.60
CA GLY A 650 -59.70 21.16 -20.17
C GLY A 650 -59.23 22.57 -19.77
N HIS A 651 -58.81 22.72 -18.51
CA HIS A 651 -58.32 23.99 -17.97
C HIS A 651 -56.99 24.42 -18.60
N SER A 652 -56.07 23.48 -18.80
CA SER A 652 -54.81 23.68 -19.53
C SER A 652 -54.26 22.36 -20.05
N LEU A 653 -53.67 22.36 -21.23
CA LEU A 653 -52.92 21.23 -21.78
C LEU A 653 -51.61 21.76 -22.35
N SER A 654 -50.50 21.08 -22.09
CA SER A 654 -49.20 21.42 -22.66
C SER A 654 -48.42 20.17 -23.03
N SER A 655 -47.52 20.29 -23.99
CA SER A 655 -46.61 19.25 -24.44
C SER A 655 -45.18 19.78 -24.49
N ASN A 656 -44.22 18.97 -24.07
CA ASN A 656 -42.80 19.17 -24.32
C ASN A 656 -42.30 18.02 -25.21
N VAL A 657 -41.70 18.38 -26.34
CA VAL A 657 -41.04 17.42 -27.24
C VAL A 657 -39.56 17.72 -27.21
N ARG A 658 -38.74 16.68 -27.01
CA ARG A 658 -37.29 16.78 -27.03
C ARG A 658 -36.67 15.70 -27.91
N TYR A 659 -35.64 16.08 -28.64
CA TYR A 659 -34.83 15.15 -29.41
C TYR A 659 -33.37 15.57 -29.32
N SER A 660 -32.47 14.61 -29.11
CA SER A 660 -31.04 14.85 -29.21
C SER A 660 -30.33 13.72 -29.92
N ILE A 661 -29.31 14.09 -30.69
CA ILE A 661 -28.34 13.18 -31.29
C ILE A 661 -26.98 13.51 -30.70
N SER A 662 -26.24 12.49 -30.29
CA SER A 662 -24.83 12.64 -29.90
C SER A 662 -24.03 11.50 -30.48
N GLY A 663 -22.79 11.73 -30.85
CA GLY A 663 -21.93 10.67 -31.31
C GLY A 663 -20.48 11.05 -31.14
N ASP A 664 -19.62 10.07 -31.34
CA ASP A 664 -18.19 10.26 -31.31
C ASP A 664 -17.54 9.44 -32.41
N LYS A 665 -16.45 9.98 -32.95
CA LYS A 665 -15.55 9.27 -33.87
C LYS A 665 -14.19 9.18 -33.21
N ARG A 666 -13.62 7.99 -33.19
CA ARG A 666 -12.28 7.71 -32.67
C ARG A 666 -11.47 7.03 -33.74
N GLU A 667 -10.32 7.62 -34.03
CA GLU A 667 -9.34 7.11 -34.98
C GLU A 667 -8.00 6.91 -34.26
N VAL A 668 -7.45 5.71 -34.31
CA VAL A 668 -6.13 5.39 -33.73
C VAL A 668 -5.18 4.98 -34.85
N ARG A 669 -4.05 5.68 -34.95
CA ARG A 669 -2.99 5.42 -35.93
C ARG A 669 -1.68 5.07 -35.19
N PRO A 670 -1.23 3.80 -35.22
CA PRO A 670 0.11 3.45 -34.77
C PRO A 670 1.18 3.95 -35.77
N ALA A 671 2.39 4.25 -35.32
CA ALA A 671 3.48 4.66 -36.22
C ALA A 671 4.22 3.49 -36.88
N GLN A 672 4.70 3.79 -38.10
CA GLN A 672 5.40 2.95 -39.08
C GLN A 672 4.64 1.72 -39.61
N ASN A 673 4.30 1.79 -40.90
CA ASN A 673 4.00 0.67 -41.81
C ASN A 673 2.90 -0.35 -41.42
N SER A 674 1.94 0.01 -40.57
CA SER A 674 0.69 -0.75 -40.46
C SER A 674 -0.45 0.04 -41.10
N GLU A 675 -1.02 -0.49 -42.18
CA GLU A 675 -2.25 0.04 -42.83
C GLU A 675 -3.50 -0.09 -41.93
N THR A 676 -3.36 -0.61 -40.71
CA THR A 676 -4.49 -0.91 -39.82
C THR A 676 -4.86 0.32 -38.99
N VAL A 677 -5.69 1.20 -39.55
CA VAL A 677 -6.37 2.27 -38.80
C VAL A 677 -7.54 1.66 -38.05
N ALA A 678 -7.53 1.73 -36.71
CA ALA A 678 -8.70 1.36 -35.92
C ALA A 678 -9.69 2.53 -35.94
N TYR A 679 -10.84 2.32 -36.59
CA TYR A 679 -11.94 3.27 -36.67
C TYR A 679 -13.10 2.81 -35.81
N LEU A 680 -13.56 3.68 -34.91
CA LEU A 680 -14.74 3.45 -34.10
C LEU A 680 -15.65 4.68 -34.22
N GLN A 681 -16.93 4.46 -34.50
CA GLN A 681 -17.93 5.52 -34.49
C GLN A 681 -19.17 5.05 -33.73
N ASN A 682 -19.57 5.81 -32.73
CA ASN A 682 -20.79 5.58 -31.97
C ASN A 682 -21.79 6.72 -32.22
N GLN A 683 -23.07 6.40 -32.15
CA GLN A 683 -24.17 7.35 -32.25
C GLN A 683 -25.27 7.00 -31.24
N THR A 684 -25.82 8.01 -30.59
CA THR A 684 -26.92 7.91 -29.66
C THR A 684 -28.02 8.87 -30.08
N HIS A 685 -29.24 8.35 -30.16
CA HIS A 685 -30.46 9.12 -30.38
C HIS A 685 -31.32 9.06 -29.12
N ASP A 686 -31.79 10.20 -28.65
CA ASP A 686 -32.67 10.33 -27.49
C ASP A 686 -33.91 11.13 -27.91
N PHE A 687 -35.09 10.56 -27.68
CA PHE A 687 -36.37 11.19 -27.92
C PHE A 687 -37.19 11.18 -26.64
N GLY A 688 -37.85 12.29 -26.33
CA GLY A 688 -38.75 12.41 -25.20
C GLY A 688 -40.00 13.21 -25.55
N LEU A 689 -41.12 12.79 -24.97
CA LEU A 689 -42.43 13.40 -25.12
C LEU A 689 -43.10 13.46 -23.75
N ASP A 690 -43.33 14.66 -23.24
CA ASP A 690 -44.00 14.90 -21.97
C ASP A 690 -45.31 15.66 -22.24
N PHE A 691 -46.42 15.24 -21.63
CA PHE A 691 -47.64 16.02 -21.59
C PHE A 691 -47.95 16.44 -20.16
N THR A 692 -48.58 17.61 -20.01
CA THR A 692 -49.17 18.05 -18.74
C THR A 692 -50.56 18.57 -19.03
N SER A 693 -51.56 17.83 -18.56
CA SER A 693 -52.99 18.14 -18.71
C SER A 693 -53.60 18.44 -17.37
N ASN A 694 -54.39 19.51 -17.29
CA ASN A 694 -55.29 19.79 -16.18
C ASN A 694 -56.73 19.77 -16.72
N PRO A 695 -57.39 18.60 -16.79
CA PRO A 695 -58.74 18.49 -17.36
C PRO A 695 -59.75 19.39 -16.65
N ILE A 696 -59.66 19.44 -15.33
CA ILE A 696 -60.41 20.34 -14.43
C ILE A 696 -59.43 21.00 -13.45
N PRO A 697 -59.80 22.13 -12.82
CA PRO A 697 -58.99 22.71 -11.75
C PRO A 697 -58.72 21.67 -10.66
N ASN A 698 -57.50 21.65 -10.12
CA ASN A 698 -57.08 20.73 -9.05
C ASN A 698 -57.05 19.24 -9.45
N LEU A 699 -56.99 18.91 -10.74
CA LEU A 699 -56.65 17.58 -11.26
C LEU A 699 -55.55 17.73 -12.31
N THR A 700 -54.42 17.07 -12.09
CA THR A 700 -53.25 17.11 -12.97
C THR A 700 -52.92 15.71 -13.45
N PHE A 701 -52.69 15.56 -14.75
CA PHE A 701 -52.33 14.33 -15.42
C PHE A 701 -51.08 14.55 -16.28
N THR A 702 -50.02 13.78 -16.03
CA THR A 702 -48.69 13.98 -16.62
C THR A 702 -48.13 12.67 -17.18
N PRO A 703 -48.54 12.24 -18.38
CA PRO A 703 -47.91 11.12 -19.08
C PRO A 703 -46.64 11.58 -19.78
N SER A 704 -45.62 10.73 -19.77
CA SER A 704 -44.35 10.96 -20.44
C SER A 704 -43.81 9.66 -21.03
N TYR A 705 -43.17 9.76 -22.18
CA TYR A 705 -42.47 8.67 -22.85
C TYR A 705 -41.07 9.14 -23.27
N SER A 706 -40.07 8.29 -23.11
CA SER A 706 -38.74 8.55 -23.69
C SER A 706 -38.06 7.28 -24.15
N ILE A 707 -37.25 7.40 -25.19
CA ILE A 707 -36.45 6.34 -25.76
C ILE A 707 -35.05 6.86 -26.08
N ARG A 708 -34.04 6.12 -25.66
CA ARG A 708 -32.63 6.36 -25.96
C ARG A 708 -32.02 5.12 -26.59
N GLN A 709 -31.47 5.25 -27.79
CA GLN A 709 -30.83 4.17 -28.52
C GLN A 709 -29.40 4.54 -28.86
N THR A 710 -28.45 3.65 -28.57
CA THR A 710 -27.03 3.80 -28.92
C THR A 710 -26.65 2.72 -29.92
N SER A 711 -25.98 3.10 -31.00
CA SER A 711 -25.49 2.23 -32.05
C SER A 711 -24.00 2.47 -32.33
N GLN A 712 -23.34 1.47 -32.88
CA GLN A 712 -21.94 1.53 -33.30
C GLN A 712 -21.80 1.09 -34.75
N GLU A 713 -20.94 1.81 -35.46
CA GLU A 713 -20.58 1.53 -36.84
C GLU A 713 -19.63 0.33 -36.91
N GLN A 714 -19.92 -0.63 -37.78
CA GLN A 714 -19.01 -1.74 -38.06
C GLN A 714 -18.54 -1.76 -39.52
N PRO A 715 -17.25 -2.04 -39.76
CA PRO A 715 -16.73 -2.28 -41.09
C PRO A 715 -17.26 -3.62 -41.63
N GLN A 716 -17.98 -3.57 -42.75
CA GLN A 716 -18.38 -4.77 -43.49
C GLN A 716 -17.14 -5.35 -44.18
N THR A 717 -16.74 -6.57 -43.81
CA THR A 717 -15.46 -7.17 -44.24
C THR A 717 -15.37 -7.55 -45.73
N LYS A 718 -16.35 -7.23 -46.61
CA LYS A 718 -16.29 -7.68 -48.03
C LYS A 718 -16.80 -6.76 -49.15
N THR A 719 -17.27 -5.52 -48.95
CA THR A 719 -17.52 -4.59 -50.08
C THR A 719 -17.44 -3.11 -49.69
N PRO A 720 -17.02 -2.18 -50.58
CA PRO A 720 -16.65 -0.80 -50.20
C PRO A 720 -17.81 0.18 -50.01
N LEU A 721 -19.07 -0.28 -49.91
CA LEU A 721 -20.24 0.62 -50.05
C LEU A 721 -21.38 0.29 -49.05
N SER A 722 -21.08 0.26 -47.75
CA SER A 722 -21.95 0.79 -46.68
C SER A 722 -21.50 0.24 -45.32
N ASN A 723 -21.05 1.11 -44.43
CA ASN A 723 -20.93 0.75 -43.02
C ASN A 723 -22.34 0.70 -42.41
N VAL A 724 -22.61 -0.29 -41.56
CA VAL A 724 -23.93 -0.49 -40.94
C VAL A 724 -23.82 -0.20 -39.45
N PHE A 725 -24.70 0.67 -38.94
CA PHE A 725 -24.86 0.91 -37.51
C PHE A 725 -25.66 -0.23 -36.89
N ARG A 726 -25.08 -0.90 -35.88
CA ARG A 726 -25.78 -1.92 -35.08
C ARG A 726 -26.10 -1.37 -33.69
N PRO A 727 -27.30 -1.63 -33.14
CA PRO A 727 -27.64 -1.20 -31.79
C PRO A 727 -26.76 -1.90 -30.76
N ILE A 728 -26.30 -1.16 -29.76
CA ILE A 728 -25.54 -1.64 -28.60
C ILE A 728 -26.41 -1.61 -27.36
N SER A 729 -27.23 -0.57 -27.22
CA SER A 729 -28.13 -0.41 -26.08
C SER A 729 -29.40 0.33 -26.46
N SER A 730 -30.50 0.00 -25.81
CA SER A 730 -31.80 0.67 -25.95
C SER A 730 -32.45 0.83 -24.58
N ASN A 731 -32.78 2.06 -24.20
CA ASN A 731 -33.47 2.39 -22.96
C ASN A 731 -34.82 3.03 -23.29
N GLN A 732 -35.90 2.49 -22.75
CA GLN A 732 -37.25 3.00 -22.90
C GLN A 732 -37.86 3.27 -21.53
N ASN A 733 -38.56 4.39 -21.39
CA ASN A 733 -39.23 4.77 -20.16
C ASN A 733 -40.64 5.30 -20.46
N VAL A 734 -41.62 4.78 -19.72
CA VAL A 734 -43.02 5.23 -19.70
C VAL A 734 -43.34 5.66 -18.29
N ARG A 735 -43.84 6.87 -18.11
CA ARG A 735 -44.31 7.37 -16.82
C ARG A 735 -45.69 8.01 -16.96
N VAL A 736 -46.56 7.76 -15.98
CA VAL A 736 -47.89 8.35 -15.90
C VAL A 736 -48.12 8.82 -14.48
N GLY A 737 -48.22 10.14 -14.29
CA GLY A 737 -48.61 10.75 -13.03
C GLY A 737 -50.04 11.26 -13.05
N CYS A 738 -50.76 11.12 -11.94
CA CYS A 738 -52.04 11.78 -11.71
C CYS A 738 -52.09 12.31 -10.28
N GLY A 739 -52.45 13.56 -10.09
CA GLY A 739 -52.57 14.18 -8.77
C GLY A 739 -53.82 15.02 -8.68
N THR A 740 -54.45 15.07 -7.52
CA THR A 740 -55.64 15.91 -7.33
C THR A 740 -55.68 16.58 -5.95
N SER A 741 -56.40 17.69 -5.86
CA SER A 741 -56.78 18.37 -4.62
C SER A 741 -58.26 18.79 -4.65
N LEU A 742 -59.11 17.99 -5.32
CA LEU A 742 -60.55 18.25 -5.43
C LEU A 742 -61.26 18.24 -4.07
N ILE A 743 -60.83 17.35 -3.16
CA ILE A 743 -61.29 17.35 -1.77
C ILE A 743 -60.39 18.31 -1.00
N LYS A 744 -60.94 19.44 -0.54
CA LYS A 744 -60.22 20.42 0.28
C LYS A 744 -59.51 19.70 1.42
N GLY A 745 -58.23 19.96 1.63
CA GLY A 745 -57.45 19.32 2.70
C GLY A 745 -56.86 17.95 2.36
N VAL A 746 -57.25 17.31 1.26
CA VAL A 746 -56.71 16.02 0.83
C VAL A 746 -56.03 16.21 -0.51
N SER A 747 -54.79 15.75 -0.64
CA SER A 747 -54.05 15.84 -1.90
C SER A 747 -53.48 14.47 -2.26
N PRO A 748 -54.30 13.57 -2.85
CA PRO A 748 -53.80 12.29 -3.31
C PRO A 748 -53.07 12.41 -4.65
N SER A 749 -52.09 11.53 -4.84
CA SER A 749 -51.38 11.34 -6.10
C SER A 749 -51.13 9.85 -6.36
N ILE A 750 -51.09 9.49 -7.63
CA ILE A 750 -50.69 8.19 -8.13
C ILE A 750 -49.63 8.38 -9.22
N THR A 751 -48.59 7.57 -9.19
CA THR A 751 -47.52 7.55 -10.19
C THR A 751 -47.30 6.12 -10.65
N PHE A 752 -47.21 5.94 -11.96
CA PHE A 752 -46.77 4.71 -12.60
C PHE A 752 -45.52 5.01 -13.39
N ASP A 753 -44.51 4.17 -13.26
CA ASP A 753 -43.23 4.28 -13.94
C ASP A 753 -42.81 2.91 -14.43
N GLU A 754 -42.46 2.76 -15.69
CA GLU A 754 -41.91 1.55 -16.28
C GLU A 754 -40.67 1.90 -17.11
N SER A 755 -39.61 1.11 -16.95
CA SER A 755 -38.37 1.28 -17.71
C SER A 755 -37.84 -0.05 -18.19
N VAL A 756 -37.43 -0.13 -19.45
CA VAL A 756 -36.76 -1.30 -20.03
C VAL A 756 -35.42 -0.86 -20.61
N ASN A 757 -34.34 -1.54 -20.21
CA ASN A 757 -32.99 -1.29 -20.66
C ASN A 757 -32.40 -2.57 -21.24
N GLU A 758 -32.05 -2.51 -22.52
CA GLU A 758 -31.58 -3.62 -23.32
C GLU A 758 -30.13 -3.37 -23.74
N ASN A 759 -29.28 -4.40 -23.61
CA ASN A 759 -27.88 -4.40 -24.03
C ASN A 759 -27.68 -5.52 -25.05
N TYR A 760 -27.18 -5.19 -26.22
CA TYR A 760 -27.06 -6.10 -27.37
C TYR A 760 -25.64 -6.65 -27.46
N PHE A 761 -25.50 -7.96 -27.76
CA PHE A 761 -24.20 -8.60 -27.95
C PHE A 761 -23.77 -8.61 -29.42
N PHE A 762 -22.45 -8.63 -29.65
CA PHE A 762 -21.83 -8.45 -30.98
C PHE A 762 -21.35 -9.75 -31.66
N VAL A 763 -21.53 -10.92 -31.03
CA VAL A 763 -21.11 -12.23 -31.59
C VAL A 763 -22.24 -12.81 -32.45
N SER A 764 -21.95 -13.79 -33.30
CA SER A 764 -22.82 -14.38 -34.36
C SER A 764 -24.26 -14.76 -33.98
N ASP A 765 -24.62 -14.72 -32.70
CA ASP A 765 -25.95 -15.06 -32.22
C ASP A 765 -26.75 -13.81 -31.79
N LEU A 766 -28.01 -13.77 -32.24
CA LEU A 766 -28.98 -12.68 -32.09
C LEU A 766 -29.52 -12.56 -30.65
N PHE A 767 -28.66 -12.38 -29.66
CA PHE A 767 -29.07 -12.26 -28.26
C PHE A 767 -28.87 -10.85 -27.66
N LYS A 768 -29.61 -10.56 -26.60
CA LYS A 768 -29.54 -9.34 -25.78
C LYS A 768 -29.75 -9.67 -24.30
N ASN A 769 -29.16 -8.86 -23.43
CA ASN A 769 -29.48 -8.82 -22.02
C ASN A 769 -30.45 -7.70 -21.73
N VAL A 770 -31.41 -7.94 -20.84
CA VAL A 770 -32.46 -6.96 -20.54
C VAL A 770 -32.56 -6.77 -19.03
N SER A 771 -32.66 -5.53 -18.59
CA SER A 771 -33.05 -5.15 -17.24
C SER A 771 -34.28 -4.29 -17.33
N ALA A 772 -35.32 -4.62 -16.57
CA ALA A 772 -36.56 -3.88 -16.58
C ALA A 772 -37.05 -3.59 -15.18
N SER A 773 -37.75 -2.48 -15.02
CA SER A 773 -38.32 -2.08 -13.75
C SER A 773 -39.70 -1.48 -13.95
N ALA A 774 -40.58 -1.65 -12.96
CA ALA A 774 -41.86 -0.96 -12.92
C ALA A 774 -42.18 -0.55 -11.48
N SER A 775 -42.86 0.56 -11.29
CA SER A 775 -43.33 0.97 -9.97
C SER A 775 -44.68 1.66 -10.03
N ILE A 776 -45.46 1.45 -8.97
CA ILE A 776 -46.71 2.15 -8.71
C ILE A 776 -46.60 2.79 -7.33
N GLY A 777 -46.65 4.12 -7.29
CA GLY A 777 -46.71 4.90 -6.07
C GLY A 777 -48.10 5.49 -5.90
N VAL A 778 -48.67 5.39 -4.71
CA VAL A 778 -49.90 6.09 -4.30
C VAL A 778 -49.57 6.85 -3.04
N SER A 779 -49.84 8.14 -2.99
CA SER A 779 -49.65 8.93 -1.78
C SER A 779 -50.82 9.87 -1.54
N ALA A 780 -51.02 10.27 -0.29
CA ALA A 780 -52.02 11.26 0.07
C ALA A 780 -51.54 12.08 1.27
N ASN A 781 -51.52 13.40 1.08
CA ASN A 781 -51.37 14.33 2.19
C ASN A 781 -52.76 14.76 2.69
N VAL A 782 -52.98 14.74 4.00
CA VAL A 782 -54.25 15.12 4.63
C VAL A 782 -54.01 16.19 5.68
N THR A 783 -54.70 17.31 5.50
CA THR A 783 -54.59 18.57 6.27
C THR A 783 -55.98 18.98 6.78
N PRO A 784 -56.46 18.37 7.89
CA PRO A 784 -57.78 18.62 8.46
C PRO A 784 -58.08 20.07 8.88
N GLU A 785 -57.07 20.92 9.07
CA GLU A 785 -57.22 22.37 9.33
C GLU A 785 -58.18 23.03 8.33
N SER A 786 -58.11 22.59 7.08
CA SER A 786 -58.92 23.11 5.99
C SER A 786 -60.42 22.82 6.11
N TRP A 787 -60.81 21.83 6.93
CA TRP A 787 -62.18 21.50 7.32
C TRP A 787 -62.60 22.23 8.59
N TYR A 788 -61.77 22.15 9.62
CA TYR A 788 -62.00 22.76 10.93
C TYR A 788 -60.70 23.34 11.49
N ASN A 789 -60.67 24.64 11.75
CA ASN A 789 -59.51 25.33 12.33
C ASN A 789 -59.05 24.73 13.67
N ALA A 790 -59.98 24.12 14.43
CA ALA A 790 -59.66 23.40 15.66
C ALA A 790 -58.70 22.22 15.45
N LEU A 791 -58.58 21.70 14.21
CA LEU A 791 -57.71 20.58 13.85
C LEU A 791 -56.36 21.03 13.23
N LYS A 792 -56.00 22.31 13.35
CA LYS A 792 -54.67 22.82 12.92
C LYS A 792 -53.49 22.12 13.59
N PHE A 793 -53.76 21.41 14.69
CA PHE A 793 -52.75 20.65 15.42
C PHE A 793 -52.38 19.32 14.76
N PHE A 794 -52.99 18.88 13.66
CA PHE A 794 -52.72 17.54 13.12
C PHE A 794 -52.66 17.52 11.60
N ASN A 795 -51.60 16.93 11.04
CA ASN A 795 -51.46 16.63 9.62
C ASN A 795 -50.93 15.20 9.48
N PHE A 796 -51.38 14.43 8.48
CA PHE A 796 -50.79 13.13 8.18
C PHE A 796 -50.51 12.94 6.70
N TYR A 797 -49.43 12.24 6.40
CA TYR A 797 -48.99 11.87 5.07
C TYR A 797 -48.92 10.36 4.97
N ASN A 798 -49.56 9.82 3.94
CA ASN A 798 -49.58 8.40 3.63
C ASN A 798 -48.91 8.14 2.29
N SER A 799 -48.14 7.06 2.18
CA SER A 799 -47.62 6.59 0.90
C SER A 799 -47.58 5.08 0.84
N PHE A 800 -47.95 4.52 -0.29
CA PHE A 800 -47.79 3.12 -0.64
C PHE A 800 -47.04 3.04 -1.96
N ASN A 801 -45.98 2.24 -2.03
CA ASN A 801 -45.22 2.03 -3.26
C ASN A 801 -45.00 0.55 -3.50
N ILE A 802 -45.24 0.11 -4.73
CA ILE A 802 -44.80 -1.19 -5.25
C ILE A 802 -43.71 -0.92 -6.28
N GLY A 803 -42.60 -1.65 -6.20
CA GLY A 803 -41.51 -1.58 -7.15
C GLY A 803 -41.06 -2.98 -7.57
N ILE A 804 -40.85 -3.17 -8.86
CA ILE A 804 -40.44 -4.43 -9.47
C ILE A 804 -39.16 -4.19 -10.22
N ASN A 805 -38.24 -5.14 -10.14
CA ASN A 805 -37.08 -5.19 -11.01
C ASN A 805 -36.90 -6.61 -11.52
N THR A 806 -36.70 -6.77 -12.81
CA THR A 806 -36.38 -8.04 -13.46
C THR A 806 -35.12 -7.90 -14.31
N ALA A 807 -34.33 -8.96 -14.39
CA ALA A 807 -33.18 -9.03 -15.27
C ALA A 807 -33.16 -10.37 -15.99
N TYR A 808 -32.82 -10.34 -17.27
CA TYR A 808 -32.82 -11.46 -18.18
C TYR A 808 -31.49 -11.56 -18.91
N ASP A 809 -30.98 -12.79 -19.04
CA ASP A 809 -29.77 -13.08 -19.78
C ASP A 809 -30.10 -13.86 -21.06
N ASN A 810 -29.38 -13.56 -22.16
CA ASN A 810 -29.46 -14.27 -23.44
C ASN A 810 -30.87 -14.32 -24.06
N LEU A 811 -31.66 -13.24 -23.97
CA LEU A 811 -32.93 -13.12 -24.69
C LEU A 811 -32.68 -12.95 -26.18
N SER A 812 -33.50 -13.56 -27.04
CA SER A 812 -33.46 -13.29 -28.48
C SER A 812 -33.72 -11.80 -28.76
N GLN A 813 -32.99 -11.22 -29.71
CA GLN A 813 -33.21 -9.85 -30.19
C GLN A 813 -34.60 -9.65 -30.82
N SER A 814 -35.26 -10.73 -31.25
CA SER A 814 -36.63 -10.70 -31.78
C SER A 814 -37.71 -10.48 -30.71
N ILE A 815 -37.36 -10.51 -29.43
CA ILE A 815 -38.30 -10.33 -28.33
C ILE A 815 -38.53 -8.83 -28.13
N ASP A 816 -39.76 -8.38 -28.32
CA ASP A 816 -40.11 -6.95 -28.25
C ASP A 816 -40.36 -6.47 -26.82
N PHE A 817 -40.40 -5.15 -26.66
CA PHE A 817 -40.74 -4.46 -25.40
C PHE A 817 -41.99 -5.03 -24.72
N TRP A 818 -43.05 -5.31 -25.48
CA TRP A 818 -44.33 -5.80 -24.94
C TRP A 818 -44.23 -7.16 -24.24
N ASN A 819 -43.37 -8.06 -24.73
CA ASN A 819 -43.14 -9.36 -24.09
C ASN A 819 -42.48 -9.18 -22.71
N ILE A 820 -41.54 -8.24 -22.61
CA ILE A 820 -40.85 -7.89 -21.36
C ILE A 820 -41.82 -7.24 -20.38
N THR A 821 -42.61 -6.25 -20.83
CA THR A 821 -43.66 -5.61 -20.04
C THR A 821 -44.65 -6.62 -19.48
N ASN A 822 -45.12 -7.57 -20.30
CA ASN A 822 -46.07 -8.60 -19.84
C ASN A 822 -45.50 -9.46 -18.70
N ASP A 823 -44.22 -9.85 -18.79
CA ASP A 823 -43.54 -10.60 -17.72
C ASP A 823 -43.44 -9.79 -16.41
N ILE A 824 -43.10 -8.50 -16.51
CA ILE A 824 -43.07 -7.59 -15.35
C ILE A 824 -44.44 -7.54 -14.66
N TRP A 825 -45.52 -7.43 -15.42
CA TRP A 825 -46.89 -7.40 -14.89
C TRP A 825 -47.33 -8.71 -14.25
N GLN A 826 -46.72 -9.85 -14.62
CA GLN A 826 -46.93 -11.10 -13.90
C GLN A 826 -46.16 -11.12 -12.58
N VAL A 827 -44.89 -10.67 -12.56
CA VAL A 827 -44.10 -10.52 -11.33
C VAL A 827 -44.77 -9.55 -10.34
N PHE A 828 -45.48 -8.54 -10.86
CA PHE A 828 -46.28 -7.61 -10.05
C PHE A 828 -47.34 -8.33 -9.22
N GLN A 829 -48.03 -9.31 -9.83
CA GLN A 829 -49.12 -10.04 -9.18
C GLN A 829 -48.57 -11.00 -8.11
N ASP A 830 -47.63 -11.85 -8.50
CA ASP A 830 -46.96 -12.79 -7.59
C ASP A 830 -45.60 -13.19 -8.17
N LEU A 831 -44.51 -12.89 -7.46
CA LEU A 831 -43.18 -13.28 -7.90
C LEU A 831 -42.99 -14.81 -7.90
N LYS A 832 -43.54 -15.50 -6.90
CA LYS A 832 -43.32 -16.94 -6.67
C LYS A 832 -43.99 -17.81 -7.74
N GLU A 833 -45.12 -17.35 -8.28
CA GLU A 833 -45.92 -18.07 -9.29
C GLU A 833 -45.85 -17.45 -10.70
N SER A 834 -44.98 -16.45 -10.92
CA SER A 834 -44.85 -15.76 -12.21
C SER A 834 -44.21 -16.62 -13.32
N ILE A 835 -45.01 -17.03 -14.32
CA ILE A 835 -44.56 -17.86 -15.46
C ILE A 835 -44.98 -17.23 -16.79
N SER A 836 -43.99 -16.92 -17.64
CA SER A 836 -44.21 -16.37 -18.98
C SER A 836 -43.30 -17.05 -20.02
N PRO A 837 -43.51 -16.86 -21.34
CA PRO A 837 -42.65 -17.45 -22.36
C PRO A 837 -41.17 -17.06 -22.27
N ILE A 838 -40.83 -16.02 -21.50
CA ILE A 838 -39.46 -15.53 -21.31
C ILE A 838 -38.94 -15.72 -19.88
N SER A 839 -39.74 -16.32 -18.99
CA SER A 839 -39.36 -16.51 -17.57
C SER A 839 -38.14 -17.41 -17.41
N ASP A 840 -37.90 -18.33 -18.34
CA ASP A 840 -36.75 -19.25 -18.32
C ASP A 840 -35.41 -18.51 -18.49
N ASN A 841 -35.42 -17.35 -19.15
CA ASN A 841 -34.26 -16.47 -19.32
C ASN A 841 -34.10 -15.47 -18.15
N ARG A 842 -35.01 -15.47 -17.17
CA ARG A 842 -35.01 -14.52 -16.05
C ARG A 842 -33.96 -14.92 -15.00
N LYS A 843 -32.91 -14.11 -14.87
CA LYS A 843 -31.80 -14.33 -13.92
C LYS A 843 -32.19 -13.91 -12.51
N THR A 844 -32.76 -12.72 -12.39
CA THR A 844 -33.16 -12.13 -11.11
C THR A 844 -34.50 -11.43 -11.25
N ALA A 845 -35.28 -11.45 -10.17
CA ALA A 845 -36.51 -10.68 -10.07
C ALA A 845 -36.72 -10.20 -8.63
N SER A 846 -37.45 -9.10 -8.46
CA SER A 846 -37.84 -8.58 -7.15
C SER A 846 -39.20 -7.93 -7.20
N ASN A 847 -39.95 -8.03 -6.11
CA ASN A 847 -41.22 -7.35 -5.87
C ASN A 847 -41.13 -6.71 -4.47
N LYS A 848 -41.04 -5.38 -4.45
CA LYS A 848 -40.86 -4.58 -3.24
C LYS A 848 -42.12 -3.79 -2.96
N LYS A 849 -42.74 -4.03 -1.82
CA LYS A 849 -43.95 -3.34 -1.35
C LYS A 849 -43.57 -2.53 -0.13
N SER A 850 -43.93 -1.25 -0.11
CA SER A 850 -43.66 -0.38 1.03
C SER A 850 -44.86 0.49 1.33
N TYR A 851 -45.14 0.68 2.61
CA TYR A 851 -46.17 1.54 3.14
C TYR A 851 -45.53 2.46 4.18
N SER A 852 -45.86 3.74 4.14
CA SER A 852 -45.45 4.70 5.14
C SER A 852 -46.63 5.58 5.55
N LEU A 853 -46.71 5.85 6.84
CA LEU A 853 -47.64 6.77 7.46
C LEU A 853 -46.83 7.67 8.39
N SER A 854 -46.90 8.97 8.17
CA SER A 854 -46.29 9.96 9.05
C SER A 854 -47.31 10.99 9.48
N SER A 855 -47.13 11.54 10.66
CA SER A 855 -47.96 12.61 11.18
C SER A 855 -47.14 13.68 11.88
N ASN A 856 -47.63 14.90 11.78
CA ASN A 856 -47.15 16.03 12.58
C ASN A 856 -48.30 16.50 13.47
N LEU A 857 -48.00 16.64 14.76
CA LEU A 857 -48.90 16.97 15.84
C LEU A 857 -48.40 18.24 16.56
N TYR A 858 -49.22 19.29 16.63
CA TYR A 858 -48.92 20.59 17.23
C TYR A 858 -49.88 20.86 18.40
N PHE A 859 -49.74 20.10 19.49
CA PHE A 859 -50.68 20.13 20.62
C PHE A 859 -50.82 21.51 21.31
N TRP A 860 -49.72 22.24 21.44
CA TRP A 860 -49.64 23.60 21.99
C TRP A 860 -48.43 24.32 21.35
N ASP A 861 -48.48 25.65 21.27
CA ASP A 861 -47.51 26.46 20.49
C ASP A 861 -46.02 26.14 20.77
N PRO A 862 -45.58 25.83 22.00
CA PRO A 862 -44.18 25.52 22.28
C PRO A 862 -43.73 24.12 21.86
N LEU A 863 -44.62 23.14 21.61
CA LEU A 863 -44.24 21.75 21.30
C LEU A 863 -44.82 21.29 19.97
N SER A 864 -43.94 20.87 19.09
CA SER A 864 -44.28 20.10 17.90
C SER A 864 -43.79 18.67 18.07
N THR A 865 -44.65 17.69 17.82
CA THR A 865 -44.30 16.27 17.82
C THR A 865 -44.57 15.67 16.45
N GLY A 866 -43.73 14.76 16.00
CA GLY A 866 -43.97 13.95 14.81
C GLY A 866 -44.03 12.48 15.18
N ALA A 867 -44.79 11.70 14.42
CA ALA A 867 -44.74 10.24 14.48
C ALA A 867 -44.58 9.69 13.06
N ASN A 868 -43.85 8.61 12.92
CA ASN A 868 -43.68 7.91 11.66
C ASN A 868 -43.83 6.40 11.89
N PHE A 869 -44.44 5.75 10.92
CA PHE A 869 -44.62 4.32 10.83
C PHE A 869 -44.36 3.92 9.38
N SER A 870 -43.62 2.85 9.17
CA SER A 870 -43.42 2.27 7.86
C SER A 870 -43.35 0.76 7.96
N TRP A 871 -43.93 0.09 6.98
CA TRP A 871 -43.86 -1.34 6.79
C TRP A 871 -43.43 -1.62 5.36
N GLY A 872 -42.60 -2.64 5.15
CA GLY A 872 -42.19 -3.04 3.82
C GLY A 872 -41.96 -4.55 3.72
N GLN A 873 -42.10 -5.06 2.51
CA GLN A 873 -41.86 -6.44 2.14
C GLN A 873 -41.07 -6.44 0.84
N ASP A 874 -39.86 -7.00 0.88
CA ASP A 874 -38.99 -7.17 -0.29
C ASP A 874 -38.90 -8.66 -0.61
N GLU A 875 -39.58 -9.08 -1.68
CA GLU A 875 -39.44 -10.41 -2.26
C GLU A 875 -38.40 -10.35 -3.37
N SER A 876 -37.49 -11.32 -3.41
CA SER A 876 -36.44 -11.41 -4.43
C SER A 876 -36.17 -12.84 -4.82
N GLN A 877 -35.83 -13.05 -6.09
CA GLN A 877 -35.49 -14.34 -6.65
C GLN A 877 -34.18 -14.19 -7.44
N ASN A 878 -33.24 -15.10 -7.22
CA ASN A 878 -31.99 -15.19 -7.98
C ASN A 878 -31.73 -16.65 -8.36
N GLN A 879 -31.70 -16.97 -9.65
CA GLN A 879 -31.42 -18.32 -10.18
C GLN A 879 -32.15 -19.45 -9.40
N GLY A 880 -33.44 -19.25 -9.12
CA GLY A 880 -34.29 -20.23 -8.43
C GLY A 880 -34.32 -20.15 -6.89
N SER A 881 -33.43 -19.39 -6.26
CA SER A 881 -33.49 -19.14 -4.81
C SER A 881 -34.42 -17.96 -4.52
N PHE A 882 -35.47 -18.20 -3.73
CA PHE A 882 -36.41 -17.17 -3.29
C PHE A 882 -36.04 -16.68 -1.90
N ASN A 883 -36.02 -15.36 -1.71
CA ASN A 883 -35.76 -14.71 -0.44
C ASN A 883 -36.81 -13.62 -0.18
N GLN A 884 -37.28 -13.53 1.06
CA GLN A 884 -38.26 -12.54 1.49
C GLN A 884 -37.74 -11.82 2.73
N VAL A 885 -37.74 -10.48 2.67
CA VAL A 885 -37.38 -9.62 3.80
C VAL A 885 -38.56 -8.75 4.19
N ASN A 886 -39.04 -8.91 5.42
CA ASN A 886 -40.06 -8.03 6.00
C ASN A 886 -39.38 -6.96 6.84
N SER A 887 -39.81 -5.71 6.71
CA SER A 887 -39.29 -4.60 7.51
C SER A 887 -40.43 -3.82 8.15
N LEU A 888 -40.20 -3.38 9.38
CA LEU A 888 -41.10 -2.54 10.15
C LEU A 888 -40.25 -1.45 10.79
N ALA A 889 -40.63 -0.19 10.64
CA ALA A 889 -40.01 0.89 11.39
C ALA A 889 -41.07 1.82 11.96
N TYR A 890 -40.84 2.30 13.15
CA TYR A 890 -41.67 3.33 13.76
C TYR A 890 -40.81 4.26 14.60
N GLY A 891 -41.25 5.49 14.72
CA GLY A 891 -40.49 6.49 15.43
C GLY A 891 -41.33 7.71 15.73
N GLY A 892 -40.68 8.65 16.41
CA GLY A 892 -41.26 9.94 16.70
C GLY A 892 -40.19 10.96 16.99
N SER A 893 -40.58 12.20 16.84
CA SER A 893 -39.78 13.36 17.20
C SER A 893 -40.60 14.30 18.07
N ALA A 894 -39.93 15.06 18.91
CA ALA A 894 -40.52 16.11 19.72
C ALA A 894 -39.55 17.28 19.74
N ARG A 895 -40.04 18.48 19.44
CA ARG A 895 -39.29 19.73 19.54
C ARG A 895 -40.05 20.68 20.45
N LEU A 896 -39.40 21.10 21.52
CA LEU A 896 -39.91 22.04 22.52
C LEU A 896 -39.13 23.35 22.44
N ASP A 897 -39.82 24.47 22.22
CA ASP A 897 -39.29 25.82 22.38
C ASP A 897 -39.34 26.22 23.86
N LEU A 898 -38.20 26.19 24.53
CA LEU A 898 -38.08 26.48 25.96
C LEU A 898 -38.33 27.96 26.27
N ASN A 899 -38.10 28.88 25.32
CA ASN A 899 -38.35 30.31 25.53
C ASN A 899 -39.85 30.62 25.58
N GLN A 900 -40.64 29.87 24.80
CA GLN A 900 -42.10 29.99 24.81
C GLN A 900 -42.72 29.19 25.97
N ALA A 901 -42.22 27.98 26.25
CA ALA A 901 -42.74 27.13 27.33
C ALA A 901 -42.44 27.70 28.72
N PHE A 902 -41.26 28.30 28.92
CA PHE A 902 -40.78 28.75 30.23
C PHE A 902 -40.26 30.21 30.18
N PRO A 903 -40.94 31.17 30.83
CA PRO A 903 -40.55 32.59 30.80
C PRO A 903 -39.13 32.91 31.30
N ILE A 904 -38.53 32.04 32.11
CA ILE A 904 -37.15 32.21 32.60
C ILE A 904 -36.12 32.10 31.47
N PHE A 905 -36.32 31.20 30.51
CA PHE A 905 -35.41 30.99 29.38
C PHE A 905 -35.40 32.19 28.42
N LYS A 906 -36.54 32.86 28.27
CA LYS A 906 -36.65 34.11 27.52
C LYS A 906 -35.82 35.26 28.12
N LYS A 907 -35.53 35.24 29.43
CA LYS A 907 -34.69 36.25 30.09
C LYS A 907 -33.19 36.01 29.90
N ILE A 908 -32.79 34.74 29.74
CA ILE A 908 -31.37 34.33 29.73
C ILE A 908 -30.86 33.94 28.34
N SER A 909 -31.75 33.66 27.38
CA SER A 909 -31.38 33.21 26.04
C SER A 909 -32.28 33.81 24.96
N GLN A 910 -31.73 34.06 23.77
CA GLN A 910 -32.49 34.55 22.60
C GLN A 910 -33.38 33.48 21.99
N SER A 911 -32.90 32.23 21.96
CA SER A 911 -33.67 31.07 21.53
C SER A 911 -33.14 29.81 22.21
N SER A 912 -34.03 28.90 22.59
CA SER A 912 -33.66 27.64 23.23
C SER A 912 -34.61 26.53 22.78
N TYR A 913 -34.08 25.52 22.10
CA TYR A 913 -34.84 24.41 21.53
C TYR A 913 -34.33 23.08 22.08
N PHE A 914 -35.22 22.31 22.70
CA PHE A 914 -34.95 20.93 23.07
C PHE A 914 -35.61 20.00 22.07
N MET A 915 -34.86 19.03 21.55
CA MET A 915 -35.32 18.10 20.52
C MET A 915 -35.05 16.67 20.97
N GLY A 916 -36.07 15.82 20.98
CA GLY A 916 -35.94 14.38 21.21
C GLY A 916 -36.40 13.62 19.98
N ASN A 917 -35.70 12.55 19.61
CA ASN A 917 -36.13 11.64 18.56
C ASN A 917 -35.97 10.20 19.02
N TYR A 918 -36.82 9.32 18.51
CA TYR A 918 -36.72 7.89 18.70
C TYR A 918 -37.05 7.21 17.39
N ASN A 919 -36.16 6.35 16.91
CA ASN A 919 -36.42 5.52 15.75
C ASN A 919 -36.18 4.07 16.12
N HIS A 920 -37.12 3.21 15.77
CA HIS A 920 -37.04 1.77 15.93
C HIS A 920 -37.25 1.09 14.59
N ARG A 921 -36.42 0.09 14.26
CA ARG A 921 -36.49 -0.66 13.01
C ARG A 921 -36.30 -2.14 13.28
N ILE A 922 -37.15 -2.97 12.70
CA ILE A 922 -37.07 -4.42 12.66
C ILE A 922 -36.93 -4.81 11.18
N SER A 923 -35.99 -5.70 10.88
CA SER A 923 -35.80 -6.29 9.56
C SER A 923 -35.64 -7.80 9.73
N GLU A 924 -36.53 -8.57 9.13
CA GLU A 924 -36.57 -10.03 9.23
C GLU A 924 -36.43 -10.64 7.84
N THR A 925 -35.34 -11.38 7.62
CA THR A 925 -35.21 -12.27 6.48
C THR A 925 -35.88 -13.58 6.85
N VAL A 926 -37.01 -13.89 6.21
CA VAL A 926 -37.88 -15.02 6.57
C VAL A 926 -37.07 -16.31 6.62
N ASN A 927 -37.12 -17.02 7.76
CA ASN A 927 -36.39 -18.27 8.04
C ASN A 927 -34.84 -18.17 8.06
N VAL A 928 -34.25 -16.96 8.06
CA VAL A 928 -32.78 -16.80 8.03
C VAL A 928 -32.26 -15.93 9.18
N SER A 929 -32.77 -14.71 9.35
CA SER A 929 -32.23 -13.76 10.33
C SER A 929 -33.22 -12.68 10.71
N LYS A 930 -33.02 -12.07 11.88
CA LYS A 930 -33.78 -10.92 12.38
C LYS A 930 -32.85 -9.89 12.98
N ALA A 931 -32.95 -8.65 12.51
CA ALA A 931 -32.22 -7.50 13.03
C ALA A 931 -33.19 -6.48 13.62
N THR A 932 -32.91 -6.00 14.82
CA THR A 932 -33.69 -4.97 15.53
C THR A 932 -32.76 -3.83 15.92
N SER A 933 -33.12 -2.59 15.61
CA SER A 933 -32.33 -1.39 15.90
C SER A 933 -33.21 -0.35 16.60
N SER A 934 -32.74 0.23 17.70
CA SER A 934 -33.39 1.32 18.43
C SER A 934 -32.43 2.47 18.62
N SER A 935 -32.80 3.67 18.18
CA SER A 935 -31.93 4.85 18.19
C SER A 935 -32.60 6.08 18.82
N PRO A 936 -32.74 6.15 20.16
CA PRO A 936 -33.09 7.39 20.84
C PRO A 936 -31.98 8.44 20.71
N SER A 937 -32.39 9.69 20.52
CA SER A 937 -31.51 10.86 20.57
C SER A 937 -32.17 12.02 21.27
N CYS A 938 -31.38 12.86 21.92
CA CYS A 938 -31.81 14.16 22.36
C CYS A 938 -30.76 15.21 22.02
N SER A 939 -31.22 16.43 21.77
CA SER A 939 -30.33 17.57 21.56
C SER A 939 -30.95 18.83 22.15
N TRP A 940 -30.08 19.73 22.59
CA TRP A 940 -30.45 21.02 23.13
C TRP A 940 -29.62 22.08 22.43
N GLN A 941 -30.29 22.94 21.69
CA GLN A 941 -29.70 24.09 21.02
C GLN A 941 -30.10 25.35 21.76
N VAL A 942 -29.11 26.13 22.21
CA VAL A 942 -29.33 27.40 22.91
C VAL A 942 -28.48 28.50 22.29
N ARG A 943 -29.11 29.63 21.97
CA ARG A 943 -28.45 30.88 21.63
C ARG A 943 -28.59 31.82 22.82
N TRP A 944 -27.50 32.01 23.56
CA TRP A 944 -27.49 32.87 24.73
C TRP A 944 -27.59 34.34 24.32
N ASN A 945 -26.78 34.73 23.33
CA ASN A 945 -26.74 36.06 22.72
C ASN A 945 -26.30 35.94 21.24
N PRO A 946 -26.23 37.02 20.44
CA PRO A 946 -25.83 36.93 19.03
C PRO A 946 -24.43 36.34 18.81
N ASP A 947 -23.61 36.38 19.86
CA ASP A 947 -22.21 36.06 19.84
C ASP A 947 -21.88 34.70 20.49
N LEU A 948 -22.83 34.00 21.14
CA LEU A 948 -22.62 32.69 21.77
C LEU A 948 -23.78 31.73 21.48
N ASN A 949 -23.47 30.65 20.77
CA ASN A 949 -24.39 29.54 20.50
C ASN A 949 -23.79 28.23 21.02
N GLN A 950 -24.62 27.38 21.61
CA GLN A 950 -24.24 26.06 22.07
C GLN A 950 -25.23 25.01 21.59
N TYR A 951 -24.69 23.85 21.26
CA TYR A 951 -25.41 22.69 20.77
C TYR A 951 -24.94 21.48 21.56
N TYR A 952 -25.83 20.90 22.34
CA TYR A 952 -25.61 19.65 23.06
C TYR A 952 -26.37 18.56 22.35
N SER A 953 -25.78 17.39 22.14
CA SER A 953 -26.48 16.23 21.59
C SER A 953 -26.04 14.96 22.27
N LEU A 954 -26.97 14.03 22.44
CA LEU A 954 -26.73 12.69 22.95
C LEU A 954 -27.47 11.72 22.04
N ASN A 955 -26.73 10.87 21.34
CA ASN A 955 -27.30 9.79 20.53
C ASN A 955 -27.00 8.46 21.20
N TYR A 956 -27.98 7.56 21.23
CA TYR A 956 -27.76 6.20 21.68
C TYR A 956 -28.38 5.24 20.67
N THR A 957 -27.62 4.26 20.20
CA THR A 957 -28.09 3.22 19.28
C THR A 957 -27.89 1.86 19.94
N PHE A 958 -28.93 1.04 19.91
CA PHE A 958 -28.91 -0.35 20.37
C PHE A 958 -29.41 -1.26 19.25
N ASP A 959 -28.55 -2.15 18.79
CA ASP A 959 -28.80 -3.09 17.71
C ASP A 959 -28.68 -4.53 18.21
N THR A 960 -29.62 -5.37 17.83
CA THR A 960 -29.61 -6.82 18.05
C THR A 960 -29.75 -7.52 16.71
N GLU A 961 -28.83 -8.43 16.39
CA GLU A 961 -28.84 -9.27 15.19
C GLU A 961 -28.88 -10.75 15.59
N GLU A 962 -29.90 -11.46 15.10
CA GLU A 962 -30.14 -12.89 15.34
C GLU A 962 -30.03 -13.64 14.00
N ARG A 963 -29.19 -14.68 13.93
CA ARG A 963 -29.06 -15.55 12.75
C ARG A 963 -28.99 -17.02 13.18
N GLY A 964 -30.12 -17.70 13.25
CA GLY A 964 -30.19 -19.03 13.84
C GLY A 964 -29.88 -18.98 15.35
N ALA A 965 -28.80 -19.63 15.78
CA ALA A 965 -28.32 -19.57 17.17
C ALA A 965 -27.35 -18.40 17.46
N TYR A 966 -26.88 -17.71 16.42
CA TYR A 966 -25.95 -16.58 16.54
C TYR A 966 -26.66 -15.32 17.03
N LEU A 967 -26.13 -14.68 18.08
CA LEU A 967 -26.67 -13.45 18.66
C LEU A 967 -25.58 -12.38 18.81
N LYS A 968 -25.79 -11.23 18.18
CA LYS A 968 -24.92 -10.05 18.30
C LYS A 968 -25.69 -8.85 18.82
N ASN A 969 -25.20 -8.25 19.90
CA ASN A 969 -25.74 -7.03 20.49
C ASN A 969 -24.71 -5.90 20.39
N THR A 970 -25.08 -4.77 19.81
CA THR A 970 -24.24 -3.58 19.70
C THR A 970 -24.91 -2.40 20.40
N SER A 971 -24.17 -1.68 21.23
CA SER A 971 -24.62 -0.43 21.84
C SER A 971 -23.60 0.67 21.58
N ILE A 972 -24.05 1.84 21.15
CA ILE A 972 -23.21 3.00 20.85
C ILE A 972 -23.82 4.21 21.54
N LEU A 973 -23.06 4.87 22.42
CA LEU A 973 -23.43 6.13 23.07
C LEU A 973 -22.53 7.24 22.54
N SER A 974 -23.13 8.33 22.06
CA SER A 974 -22.40 9.40 21.39
C SER A 974 -22.82 10.79 21.89
N PRO A 975 -22.28 11.26 23.03
CA PRO A 975 -22.44 12.64 23.47
C PRO A 975 -21.59 13.58 22.61
N SER A 976 -22.10 14.77 22.32
CA SER A 976 -21.36 15.83 21.65
C SER A 976 -21.80 17.21 22.14
N VAL A 977 -20.84 18.13 22.16
CA VAL A 977 -21.03 19.54 22.49
C VAL A 977 -20.32 20.37 21.43
N LYS A 978 -21.04 21.28 20.81
CA LYS A 978 -20.49 22.32 19.94
C LYS A 978 -20.77 23.69 20.53
N THR A 979 -19.75 24.54 20.59
CA THR A 979 -19.83 25.94 21.02
C THR A 979 -19.32 26.84 19.91
N ASP A 980 -20.16 27.72 19.40
CA ASP A 980 -19.79 28.79 18.45
C ASP A 980 -19.77 30.13 19.20
N TYR A 981 -18.63 30.79 19.22
CA TYR A 981 -18.40 32.07 19.88
C TYR A 981 -17.87 33.12 18.88
N TYR A 982 -18.44 34.31 18.89
CA TYR A 982 -18.09 35.42 18.01
C TYR A 982 -17.55 36.59 18.82
N PHE A 983 -16.27 36.94 18.67
CA PHE A 983 -15.74 38.17 19.26
C PHE A 983 -15.77 39.30 18.22
N ARG A 984 -16.28 40.46 18.62
CA ARG A 984 -16.16 41.71 17.86
C ARG A 984 -15.28 42.67 18.65
N PHE A 985 -14.13 43.03 18.09
CA PHE A 985 -13.25 44.06 18.68
C PHE A 985 -13.28 45.31 17.80
N PRO A 986 -14.22 46.25 18.01
CA PRO A 986 -14.22 47.50 17.27
C PRO A 986 -13.08 48.39 17.78
N ILE A 987 -11.94 48.39 17.09
CA ILE A 987 -10.86 49.35 17.34
C ILE A 987 -11.14 50.59 16.48
N SER A 988 -11.35 51.74 17.11
CA SER A 988 -11.41 53.03 16.41
C SER A 988 -10.06 53.74 16.53
N ILE A 989 -9.32 53.86 15.43
CA ILE A 989 -8.09 54.65 15.41
C ILE A 989 -8.46 56.09 15.10
N LYS A 990 -8.18 57.00 16.05
CA LYS A 990 -8.41 58.44 15.89
C LYS A 990 -7.09 59.11 15.48
N ILE A 991 -6.94 59.39 14.18
CA ILE A 991 -5.82 60.17 13.65
C ILE A 991 -6.25 61.65 13.63
N PRO A 992 -5.46 62.60 14.16
CA PRO A 992 -5.76 64.03 14.02
C PRO A 992 -5.95 64.38 12.54
N PHE A 993 -6.99 65.16 12.23
CA PHE A 993 -7.36 65.62 10.88
C PHE A 993 -8.00 64.57 9.93
N LEU A 994 -8.26 63.34 10.38
CA LEU A 994 -9.04 62.33 9.64
C LEU A 994 -10.26 61.82 10.44
N LYS A 995 -11.31 61.37 9.74
CA LYS A 995 -12.46 60.71 10.39
C LYS A 995 -11.99 59.41 11.06
N PRO A 996 -12.53 59.04 12.24
CA PRO A 996 -12.15 57.81 12.91
C PRO A 996 -12.42 56.60 12.01
N ILE A 997 -11.37 55.81 11.77
CA ILE A 997 -11.47 54.54 11.04
C ILE A 997 -11.89 53.48 12.05
N VAL A 998 -13.06 52.89 11.85
CA VAL A 998 -13.60 51.79 12.67
C VAL A 998 -13.24 50.48 11.98
N LEU A 999 -12.34 49.70 12.59
CA LEU A 999 -12.00 48.36 12.10
C LEU A 999 -13.03 47.36 12.66
N THR A 1000 -13.90 46.82 11.80
CA THR A 1000 -14.83 45.71 12.13
C THR A 1000 -14.09 44.37 12.06
N ASN A 1001 -13.18 44.11 13.00
CA ASN A 1001 -12.47 42.84 13.05
C ASN A 1001 -13.35 41.81 13.79
N LYS A 1002 -13.74 40.75 13.07
CA LYS A 1002 -14.57 39.64 13.56
C LYS A 1002 -13.71 38.40 13.75
N LEU A 1003 -13.74 37.82 14.95
CA LEU A 1003 -13.07 36.58 15.30
C LEU A 1003 -14.14 35.52 15.58
N ASP A 1004 -14.15 34.45 14.79
CA ASP A 1004 -15.09 33.34 14.90
C ASP A 1004 -14.36 32.15 15.54
N LEU A 1005 -14.78 31.74 16.73
CA LEU A 1005 -14.24 30.61 17.48
C LEU A 1005 -15.28 29.49 17.53
N THR A 1006 -14.95 28.31 17.02
CA THR A 1006 -15.81 27.12 17.09
C THR A 1006 -15.08 26.02 17.83
N ASN A 1007 -15.65 25.51 18.92
CA ASN A 1007 -15.21 24.30 19.58
C ASN A 1007 -16.23 23.20 19.34
N THR A 1008 -15.80 22.00 18.94
CA THR A 1008 -16.65 20.80 18.91
C THR A 1008 -15.94 19.68 19.64
N THR A 1009 -16.59 19.10 20.64
CA THR A 1009 -16.10 17.92 21.36
C THR A 1009 -17.15 16.83 21.33
N ASP A 1010 -16.79 15.64 20.89
CA ASP A 1010 -17.65 14.46 20.84
C ASP A 1010 -16.94 13.25 21.44
N ALA A 1011 -17.72 12.32 21.98
CA ALA A 1011 -17.23 11.02 22.37
C ALA A 1011 -18.10 9.93 21.76
N GLU A 1012 -17.53 8.76 21.54
CA GLU A 1012 -18.21 7.54 21.12
C GLU A 1012 -17.81 6.42 22.06
N ILE A 1013 -18.79 5.82 22.74
CA ILE A 1013 -18.62 4.66 23.59
C ILE A 1013 -19.36 3.52 22.92
N LYS A 1014 -18.62 2.57 22.34
CA LYS A 1014 -19.17 1.43 21.62
C LYS A 1014 -18.90 0.14 22.39
N ARG A 1015 -19.93 -0.68 22.57
CA ARG A 1015 -19.85 -2.03 23.14
C ARG A 1015 -20.53 -3.01 22.20
N VAL A 1016 -19.82 -4.05 21.80
CA VAL A 1016 -20.29 -5.14 20.96
C VAL A 1016 -20.15 -6.42 21.75
N LYS A 1017 -21.23 -7.19 21.87
CA LYS A 1017 -21.23 -8.52 22.45
C LYS A 1017 -21.68 -9.51 21.38
N GLU A 1018 -20.82 -10.45 21.05
CA GLU A 1018 -21.02 -11.48 20.04
C GLU A 1018 -20.78 -12.83 20.70
N ASP A 1019 -21.85 -13.57 21.01
CA ASP A 1019 -21.81 -14.81 21.81
C ASP A 1019 -20.93 -14.68 23.08
N ASN A 1020 -19.70 -15.20 23.04
CA ASN A 1020 -18.69 -15.19 24.12
C ASN A 1020 -17.63 -14.08 24.00
N LYS A 1021 -17.59 -13.34 22.90
CA LYS A 1021 -16.62 -12.28 22.64
C LYS A 1021 -17.26 -10.92 22.94
N THR A 1022 -16.54 -10.10 23.71
CA THR A 1022 -16.91 -8.70 23.93
C THR A 1022 -15.85 -7.84 23.29
N GLU A 1023 -16.26 -6.81 22.55
CA GLU A 1023 -15.40 -5.76 22.02
C GLU A 1023 -15.91 -4.40 22.48
N SER A 1024 -15.02 -3.58 23.01
CA SER A 1024 -15.38 -2.36 23.70
C SER A 1024 -14.39 -1.25 23.38
N THR A 1025 -14.86 -0.23 22.67
CA THR A 1025 -14.05 0.88 22.22
C THR A 1025 -14.57 2.20 22.74
N ASN A 1026 -13.66 3.12 23.05
CA ASN A 1026 -13.96 4.48 23.45
C ASN A 1026 -13.16 5.44 22.56
N ARG A 1027 -13.84 6.42 21.98
CA ARG A 1027 -13.21 7.48 21.18
C ARG A 1027 -13.66 8.83 21.68
N VAL A 1028 -12.74 9.79 21.76
CA VAL A 1028 -13.04 11.19 22.06
C VAL A 1028 -12.37 12.04 21.00
N ASN A 1029 -13.14 12.89 20.33
CA ASN A 1029 -12.62 13.90 19.41
C ASN A 1029 -12.90 15.28 19.98
N SER A 1030 -11.94 16.19 19.88
CA SER A 1030 -12.11 17.60 20.19
C SER A 1030 -11.45 18.43 19.11
N SER A 1031 -12.14 19.46 18.64
CA SER A 1031 -11.65 20.38 17.62
C SER A 1031 -11.90 21.82 18.03
N LEU A 1032 -10.93 22.68 17.77
CA LEU A 1032 -10.97 24.11 18.02
C LEU A 1032 -10.59 24.82 16.72
N GLY A 1033 -11.56 25.49 16.11
CA GLY A 1033 -11.36 26.35 14.95
C GLY A 1033 -11.40 27.82 15.37
N LEU A 1034 -10.40 28.59 14.95
CA LEU A 1034 -10.32 30.04 15.13
C LEU A 1034 -10.19 30.68 13.76
N THR A 1035 -11.15 31.51 13.37
CA THR A 1035 -11.14 32.21 12.08
C THR A 1035 -11.11 33.71 12.32
N TYR A 1036 -10.16 34.41 11.70
CA TYR A 1036 -9.92 35.83 11.89
C TYR A 1036 -9.69 36.54 10.56
N ASN A 1037 -10.36 37.66 10.34
CA ASN A 1037 -10.05 38.57 9.23
C ASN A 1037 -8.85 39.42 9.63
N VAL A 1038 -7.65 39.03 9.18
CA VAL A 1038 -6.41 39.78 9.41
C VAL A 1038 -6.44 41.13 8.67
N ALA A 1039 -7.05 41.16 7.49
CA ALA A 1039 -7.32 42.37 6.71
C ALA A 1039 -8.64 42.22 5.93
N GLU A 1040 -9.15 43.29 5.31
CA GLU A 1040 -10.36 43.27 4.46
C GLU A 1040 -10.30 42.16 3.40
N ASN A 1041 -9.09 41.88 2.93
CA ASN A 1041 -8.78 40.92 1.89
C ASN A 1041 -8.04 39.66 2.40
N LEU A 1042 -7.85 39.46 3.71
CA LEU A 1042 -7.10 38.32 4.25
C LEU A 1042 -7.84 37.65 5.41
N LEU A 1043 -8.33 36.43 5.16
CA LEU A 1043 -8.98 35.56 6.14
C LEU A 1043 -8.01 34.46 6.56
N THR A 1044 -7.74 34.34 7.86
CA THR A 1044 -6.89 33.29 8.42
C THR A 1044 -7.71 32.37 9.30
N THR A 1045 -7.60 31.06 9.10
CA THR A 1045 -8.22 30.03 9.92
C THR A 1045 -7.14 29.15 10.55
N PHE A 1046 -7.16 29.04 11.87
CA PHE A 1046 -6.38 28.11 12.66
C PHE A 1046 -7.28 26.99 13.15
N THR A 1047 -6.88 25.73 12.98
CA THR A 1047 -7.62 24.58 13.46
C THR A 1047 -6.69 23.70 14.29
N PHE A 1048 -7.13 23.36 15.50
CA PHE A 1048 -6.51 22.35 16.35
C PHE A 1048 -7.49 21.19 16.51
N SER A 1049 -7.03 19.96 16.30
CA SER A 1049 -7.83 18.75 16.48
C SER A 1049 -7.08 17.74 17.34
N PHE A 1050 -7.79 17.12 18.27
CA PHE A 1050 -7.33 16.08 19.18
C PHE A 1050 -8.26 14.88 19.09
N THR A 1051 -7.70 13.69 18.95
CA THR A 1051 -8.43 12.42 19.02
C THR A 1051 -7.73 11.50 20.01
N TYR A 1052 -8.49 10.95 20.94
CA TYR A 1052 -8.10 9.85 21.80
C TYR A 1052 -8.93 8.62 21.44
N PHE A 1053 -8.28 7.49 21.17
CA PHE A 1053 -8.94 6.22 20.91
C PHE A 1053 -8.35 5.14 21.83
N ASN A 1054 -9.23 4.38 22.46
CA ASN A 1054 -8.89 3.29 23.36
C ASN A 1054 -9.75 2.04 23.06
N ASN A 1055 -9.09 0.89 22.94
CA ASN A 1055 -9.69 -0.43 22.83
C ASN A 1055 -9.46 -1.18 24.15
N MET A 1056 -10.53 -1.59 24.83
CA MET A 1056 -10.40 -2.19 26.17
C MET A 1056 -9.93 -3.64 26.16
N GLU A 1057 -9.97 -4.34 25.02
CA GLU A 1057 -9.47 -5.72 24.89
C GLU A 1057 -8.08 -5.81 24.26
N ASP A 1058 -7.66 -4.80 23.48
CA ASP A 1058 -6.39 -4.79 22.75
C ASP A 1058 -5.70 -3.43 22.83
N TYR A 1059 -4.83 -3.26 23.84
CA TYR A 1059 -4.10 -2.03 24.10
C TYR A 1059 -3.12 -1.64 22.98
N THR A 1060 -2.75 -2.56 22.08
CA THR A 1060 -1.86 -2.25 20.96
C THR A 1060 -2.51 -1.35 19.90
N LYS A 1061 -3.83 -1.21 19.96
CA LYS A 1061 -4.63 -0.37 19.05
C LYS A 1061 -4.92 1.03 19.60
N ASP A 1062 -4.49 1.33 20.83
CA ASP A 1062 -4.69 2.63 21.45
C ASP A 1062 -3.85 3.69 20.75
N TYR A 1063 -4.42 4.88 20.51
CA TYR A 1063 -3.66 5.99 19.95
C TYR A 1063 -4.20 7.35 20.38
N ILE A 1064 -3.29 8.32 20.32
CA ILE A 1064 -3.59 9.74 20.42
C ILE A 1064 -3.15 10.39 19.11
N ALA A 1065 -4.05 11.13 18.48
CA ALA A 1065 -3.74 11.91 17.30
C ALA A 1065 -3.96 13.40 17.58
N LEU A 1066 -2.98 14.21 17.16
CA LEU A 1066 -2.99 15.66 17.27
C LEU A 1066 -2.74 16.25 15.89
N SER A 1067 -3.55 17.23 15.49
CA SER A 1067 -3.39 17.93 14.22
C SER A 1067 -3.55 19.43 14.43
N ILE A 1068 -2.64 20.19 13.83
CA ILE A 1068 -2.67 21.65 13.81
C ILE A 1068 -2.60 22.07 12.34
N ALA A 1069 -3.52 22.93 11.92
CA ALA A 1069 -3.56 23.47 10.58
C ALA A 1069 -3.75 24.99 10.61
N LEU A 1070 -3.04 25.70 9.74
CA LEU A 1070 -3.20 27.13 9.50
C LEU A 1070 -3.50 27.34 8.02
N ARG A 1071 -4.56 28.06 7.71
CA ARG A 1071 -4.98 28.39 6.33
C ARG A 1071 -5.20 29.88 6.18
N GLY A 1072 -4.52 30.51 5.21
CA GLY A 1072 -4.79 31.89 4.79
C GLY A 1072 -5.52 31.92 3.45
N VAL A 1073 -6.55 32.76 3.32
CA VAL A 1073 -7.28 33.02 2.08
C VAL A 1073 -7.24 34.51 1.79
N ILE A 1074 -6.59 34.90 0.70
CA ILE A 1074 -6.59 36.27 0.21
C ILE A 1074 -7.71 36.44 -0.81
N ARG A 1075 -8.62 37.38 -0.59
CA ARG A 1075 -9.70 37.76 -1.53
C ARG A 1075 -9.32 39.09 -2.16
N PHE A 1076 -9.11 39.14 -3.46
CA PHE A 1076 -8.81 40.37 -4.20
C PHE A 1076 -10.07 41.07 -4.68
#